data_AF-A0A7Y5HHH8-F1
#
_entry.id   AF-A0A7Y5HHH8-F1
#
_cell.length_a   1.000
_cell.length_b   1.000
_cell.length_c   1.000
_cell.angle_alpha   90.00
_cell.angle_beta   90.00
_cell.angle_gamma   90.00
#
_symmetry.space_group_name_H-M   'P 1'
#
loop_
_entity.id
_entity.type
_entity.pdbx_description
1 polymer ?
#
loop_
_entity_poly.entity_id
_entity_poly.type
_entity_poly.pdbx_seq_one_letter_code
_entity_poly.pdbx_strand_id
1 'polypeptide(L)'
;MNADRGMLVEVTMRPLAAAFLSAACLLLPGRSLAQEGAANLPSEEVARSLFAWFDGLGYPDLRGKPWVRITYRCGGTFAGSPPRETSMCGFLLEENKDSLRILHPSTEEYTFSKGPPTSASSGAAAYVRIDLLTEVKSIVRDYEGQPPPGARDKSLPIPEGFTSWGYPYRVGFFTLARAVDATGEPQWALRLLACYGRERWEGSEEAPTALREQIENDLGDGLLSSTVSGFGIWWILGAPQGRLMPRSELLAACRRIIEKYPGSSVAPRARTMASVLERMVAEDAAHRIPDGFPDACPVDDRAREWVFRLRDQGGMCFCLTHGPPRVLSGPEDSPAHRLVGLGLDAVPSLLAALKDHGPTRAIDNDGGPWSSELLPISGAALQILEEIANRDFSDGAAAEQWWSRVRSDGIEKVLEEAVRTGGIDGGRQAEALARRFPEKALQPILEGLRVKGPPIDRVAYVDAAASIPGDGPVPFLLEELAGGSQLGSRIAAARGLQARGRGEALPAMIREWKECRDGRCPKDLLSFLLKSGSPSAVRTLAEGLADRPDSWRRDVATEAWTFVEAPPDLKPVSGAFREATEDLLASLLQDRAPVGGSRWVLGVDLTDARICDLAGTGLARIRGTASVFDPKAAPGDRDRMLRTTENAWRKDRGLAPLPELPK
;
A
#
# COMPACT_ATOMS: atom_id res chain seq x y z
N MET A 1 47.76 17.17 -4.42
CA MET A 1 47.69 18.63 -4.20
C MET A 1 46.55 19.17 -5.06
N ASN A 2 45.37 19.31 -4.47
CA ASN A 2 44.29 20.15 -4.98
C ASN A 2 43.48 20.58 -3.76
N ALA A 3 43.31 21.89 -3.62
CA ALA A 3 42.77 22.55 -2.45
C ALA A 3 41.25 22.63 -2.55
N ASP A 4 40.56 22.01 -1.60
CA ASP A 4 39.14 22.22 -1.31
C ASP A 4 38.95 23.55 -0.56
N ARG A 5 38.14 24.44 -1.12
CA ARG A 5 37.55 25.58 -0.41
C ARG A 5 36.22 25.15 0.19
N GLY A 6 36.24 24.78 1.48
CA GLY A 6 35.02 24.68 2.29
C GLY A 6 34.50 26.07 2.65
N MET A 7 33.29 26.41 2.18
CA MET A 7 32.50 27.49 2.76
C MET A 7 31.81 26.96 4.02
N LEU A 8 32.32 27.38 5.18
CA LEU A 8 31.60 27.31 6.45
C LEU A 8 30.61 28.49 6.50
N VAL A 9 29.31 28.18 6.50
CA VAL A 9 28.27 29.14 6.85
C VAL A 9 28.11 29.12 8.37
N GLU A 10 28.71 30.09 9.05
CA GLU A 10 28.46 30.39 10.46
C GLU A 10 27.05 30.98 10.62
N VAL A 11 26.12 30.18 11.16
CA VAL A 11 24.84 30.69 11.66
C VAL A 11 25.08 31.22 13.08
N THR A 12 25.28 32.53 13.20
CA THR A 12 25.30 33.23 14.47
C THR A 12 23.87 33.54 14.91
N MET A 13 23.36 32.80 15.89
CA MET A 13 22.15 33.21 16.63
C MET A 13 22.51 34.33 17.61
N ARG A 14 21.87 35.49 17.46
CA ARG A 14 21.73 36.49 18.53
C ARG A 14 20.27 36.62 18.93
N PRO A 15 19.95 36.65 20.25
CA PRO A 15 18.60 36.84 20.74
C PRO A 15 18.31 38.34 20.89
N LEU A 16 17.18 38.82 20.37
CA LEU A 16 16.67 40.15 20.71
C LEU A 16 15.14 40.20 20.67
N ALA A 17 14.58 40.49 21.85
CA ALA A 17 13.39 41.29 22.10
C ALA A 17 12.02 40.77 21.61
N ALA A 18 11.54 39.72 22.27
CA ALA A 18 10.10 39.46 22.42
C ALA A 18 9.58 40.21 23.66
N ALA A 19 9.12 41.45 23.48
CA ALA A 19 8.21 42.16 24.38
C ALA A 19 7.91 43.54 23.80
N PHE A 20 6.82 43.70 23.03
CA PHE A 20 5.99 44.93 22.92
C PHE A 20 4.90 44.88 21.81
N LEU A 21 4.29 43.72 21.53
CA LEU A 21 3.21 43.60 20.54
C LEU A 21 2.04 42.72 21.01
N SER A 22 1.64 42.85 22.28
CA SER A 22 0.48 42.11 22.83
C SER A 22 -0.66 42.99 23.36
N ALA A 23 -0.64 44.31 23.14
CA ALA A 23 -1.64 45.21 23.73
C ALA A 23 -2.49 46.02 22.72
N ALA A 24 -2.39 45.77 21.41
CA ALA A 24 -3.15 46.51 20.39
C ALA A 24 -4.16 45.67 19.57
N CYS A 25 -4.33 44.37 19.88
CA CYS A 25 -5.24 43.49 19.12
C CYS A 25 -6.63 43.28 19.76
N LEU A 26 -6.98 43.97 20.86
CA LEU A 26 -8.20 43.69 21.62
C LEU A 26 -9.38 44.65 21.38
N LEU A 27 -9.32 45.56 20.40
CA LEU A 27 -10.40 46.51 20.12
C LEU A 27 -10.73 46.68 18.63
N LEU A 28 -10.50 45.65 17.81
CA LEU A 28 -11.18 45.57 16.51
C LEU A 28 -12.49 44.79 16.71
N PRO A 29 -13.67 45.35 16.36
CA PRO A 29 -14.91 44.60 16.43
C PRO A 29 -14.74 43.34 15.58
N GLY A 30 -14.94 42.17 16.20
CA GLY A 30 -14.81 40.89 15.53
C GLY A 30 -15.66 40.89 14.27
N ARG A 31 -15.01 41.05 13.11
CA ARG A 31 -15.61 40.67 11.83
C ARG A 31 -15.86 39.18 11.96
N SER A 32 -17.12 38.82 12.16
CA SER A 32 -17.54 37.43 12.12
C SER A 32 -16.98 36.79 10.85
N LEU A 33 -16.37 35.60 10.95
CA LEU A 33 -15.97 34.80 9.79
C LEU A 33 -17.11 34.64 8.76
N ALA A 34 -18.38 34.79 9.20
CA ALA A 34 -19.54 34.83 8.32
C ALA A 34 -19.57 36.05 7.36
N GLN A 35 -18.98 37.19 7.73
CA GLN A 35 -18.91 38.39 6.87
C GLN A 35 -17.77 38.33 5.84
N GLU A 36 -16.62 37.72 6.17
CA GLU A 36 -15.56 37.50 5.18
C GLU A 36 -15.93 36.42 4.16
N GLY A 37 -16.80 35.46 4.53
CA GLY A 37 -17.34 34.46 3.60
C GLY A 37 -18.25 35.04 2.52
N ALA A 38 -19.05 36.06 2.84
CA ALA A 38 -19.97 36.68 1.89
C ALA A 38 -19.28 37.52 0.79
N ALA A 39 -18.05 37.99 1.03
CA ALA A 39 -17.33 38.87 0.10
C ALA A 39 -16.80 38.16 -1.16
N ASN A 40 -16.79 36.82 -1.20
CA ASN A 40 -16.21 36.03 -2.28
C ASN A 40 -17.22 35.08 -2.97
N LEU A 41 -18.54 35.29 -2.80
CA LEU A 41 -19.52 34.52 -3.55
C LEU A 41 -19.45 34.90 -5.05
N PRO A 42 -19.45 33.93 -5.98
CA PRO A 42 -19.62 34.24 -7.39
C PRO A 42 -20.99 34.89 -7.62
N SER A 43 -21.12 35.74 -8.64
CA SER A 43 -22.42 36.34 -8.97
C SER A 43 -23.37 35.28 -9.54
N GLU A 44 -24.67 35.50 -9.41
CA GLU A 44 -25.70 34.64 -10.03
C GLU A 44 -25.55 34.55 -11.55
N GLU A 45 -25.03 35.59 -12.20
CA GLU A 45 -24.74 35.58 -13.63
C GLU A 45 -23.58 34.63 -13.97
N VAL A 46 -22.50 34.67 -13.20
CA VAL A 46 -21.37 33.73 -13.34
C VAL A 46 -21.85 32.31 -13.10
N ALA A 47 -22.62 32.07 -12.03
CA ALA A 47 -23.16 30.74 -11.72
C ALA A 47 -24.05 30.21 -12.85
N ARG A 48 -25.00 31.02 -13.35
CA ARG A 48 -25.86 30.65 -14.49
C ARG A 48 -25.04 30.34 -15.75
N SER A 49 -24.00 31.13 -16.03
CA SER A 49 -23.12 30.87 -17.17
C SER A 49 -22.35 29.54 -17.02
N LEU A 50 -21.87 29.22 -15.82
CA LEU A 50 -21.18 27.96 -15.54
C LEU A 50 -22.12 26.76 -15.67
N PHE A 51 -23.33 26.87 -15.11
CA PHE A 51 -24.35 25.82 -15.18
C PHE A 51 -24.84 25.59 -16.61
N ALA A 52 -25.07 26.65 -17.39
CA ALA A 52 -25.43 26.54 -18.80
C ALA A 52 -24.33 25.86 -19.63
N TRP A 53 -23.06 26.18 -19.36
CA TRP A 53 -21.93 25.49 -19.98
C TRP A 53 -21.91 24.00 -19.59
N PHE A 54 -22.06 23.68 -18.31
CA PHE A 54 -22.06 22.30 -17.83
C PHE A 54 -23.20 21.47 -18.42
N ASP A 55 -24.41 22.03 -18.51
CA ASP A 55 -25.56 21.39 -19.15
C ASP A 55 -25.29 21.09 -20.64
N GLY A 56 -24.51 21.95 -21.30
CA GLY A 56 -24.06 21.76 -22.69
C GLY A 56 -23.09 20.59 -22.88
N LEU A 57 -22.50 20.04 -21.81
CA LEU A 57 -21.58 18.89 -21.88
C LEU A 57 -22.31 17.55 -22.05
N GLY A 58 -23.65 17.54 -22.05
CA GLY A 58 -24.45 16.33 -22.29
C GLY A 58 -24.43 15.33 -21.14
N TYR A 59 -24.31 15.81 -19.90
CA TYR A 59 -24.57 15.00 -18.70
C TYR A 59 -26.08 14.80 -18.48
N PRO A 60 -26.50 13.76 -17.74
CA PRO A 60 -27.91 13.58 -17.39
C PRO A 60 -28.49 14.81 -16.68
N ASP A 61 -29.71 15.20 -17.04
CA ASP A 61 -30.43 16.27 -16.36
C ASP A 61 -30.78 15.85 -14.92
N LEU A 62 -30.31 16.64 -13.96
CA LEU A 62 -30.48 16.40 -12.52
C LEU A 62 -31.79 16.97 -11.97
N ARG A 63 -32.54 17.76 -12.75
CA ARG A 63 -33.80 18.35 -12.30
C ARG A 63 -34.80 17.27 -11.88
N GLY A 64 -35.24 17.35 -10.62
CA GLY A 64 -36.20 16.42 -10.04
C GLY A 64 -35.68 14.99 -9.81
N LYS A 65 -34.37 14.73 -10.00
CA LYS A 65 -33.79 13.41 -9.73
C LYS A 65 -33.62 13.20 -8.21
N PRO A 66 -34.07 12.05 -7.66
CA PRO A 66 -33.89 11.77 -6.24
C PRO A 66 -32.41 11.69 -5.86
N TRP A 67 -32.04 12.36 -4.78
CA TRP A 67 -30.76 12.16 -4.11
C TRP A 67 -30.85 10.92 -3.22
N VAL A 68 -29.93 9.97 -3.43
CA VAL A 68 -29.96 8.66 -2.75
C VAL A 68 -28.62 8.35 -2.12
N ARG A 69 -28.65 7.69 -0.96
CA ARG A 69 -27.48 7.03 -0.37
C ARG A 69 -27.58 5.53 -0.67
N ILE A 70 -26.60 5.02 -1.41
CA ILE A 70 -26.48 3.63 -1.79
C ILE A 70 -25.56 2.94 -0.79
N THR A 71 -26.04 1.84 -0.20
CA THR A 71 -25.23 0.92 0.59
C THR A 71 -24.96 -0.31 -0.25
N TYR A 72 -23.67 -0.65 -0.43
CA TYR A 72 -23.24 -1.80 -1.21
C TYR A 72 -22.04 -2.46 -0.53
N ARG A 73 -21.72 -3.69 -0.94
CA ARG A 73 -20.51 -4.38 -0.48
C ARG A 73 -19.43 -4.29 -1.53
N CYS A 74 -18.28 -3.76 -1.11
CA CYS A 74 -17.07 -3.80 -1.90
C CYS A 74 -16.22 -5.01 -1.53
N GLY A 75 -15.46 -5.52 -2.49
CA GLY A 75 -14.47 -6.58 -2.22
C GLY A 75 -13.50 -6.15 -1.12
N GLY A 76 -13.08 -7.09 -0.28
CA GLY A 76 -12.06 -6.80 0.72
C GLY A 76 -10.76 -6.36 0.05
N THR A 77 -10.00 -5.49 0.72
CA THR A 77 -8.74 -4.93 0.20
C THR A 77 -7.63 -5.97 0.06
N PHE A 78 -7.84 -7.24 0.41
CA PHE A 78 -6.85 -8.30 0.23
C PHE A 78 -7.58 -9.57 -0.16
N ALA A 79 -6.90 -10.44 -0.92
CA ALA A 79 -7.42 -11.78 -1.20
C ALA A 79 -7.81 -12.47 0.12
N GLY A 80 -9.06 -12.94 0.21
CA GLY A 80 -9.61 -13.57 1.41
C GLY A 80 -10.18 -12.61 2.47
N SER A 81 -10.05 -11.29 2.32
CA SER A 81 -10.73 -10.34 3.22
C SER A 81 -12.24 -10.34 2.96
N PRO A 82 -13.08 -10.36 4.01
CA PRO A 82 -14.52 -10.31 3.84
C PRO A 82 -14.92 -8.99 3.15
N PRO A 83 -15.97 -9.01 2.29
CA PRO A 83 -16.49 -7.79 1.70
C PRO A 83 -16.86 -6.77 2.79
N ARG A 84 -16.49 -5.50 2.58
CA ARG A 84 -16.86 -4.42 3.49
C ARG A 84 -18.13 -3.76 3.01
N GLU A 85 -19.03 -3.46 3.93
CA GLU A 85 -20.15 -2.58 3.63
C GLU A 85 -19.61 -1.15 3.49
N THR A 86 -19.98 -0.50 2.39
CA THR A 86 -19.62 0.87 2.07
C THR A 86 -20.86 1.59 1.58
N SER A 87 -20.82 2.92 1.59
CA SER A 87 -21.90 3.73 1.05
C SER A 87 -21.39 4.87 0.20
N MET A 88 -22.19 5.27 -0.78
CA MET A 88 -21.95 6.46 -1.60
C MET A 88 -23.27 7.19 -1.85
N CYS A 89 -23.21 8.49 -2.14
CA CYS A 89 -24.39 9.28 -2.49
C CYS A 89 -24.41 9.60 -3.99
N GLY A 90 -25.59 9.68 -4.58
CA GLY A 90 -25.75 10.00 -6.00
C GLY A 90 -27.17 10.36 -6.40
N PHE A 91 -27.34 10.83 -7.64
CA PHE A 91 -28.64 11.12 -8.24
C PHE A 91 -29.20 9.88 -8.91
N LEU A 92 -30.38 9.42 -8.50
CA LEU A 92 -31.05 8.27 -9.11
C LEU A 92 -31.52 8.61 -10.52
N LEU A 93 -30.83 8.07 -11.54
CA LEU A 93 -31.14 8.29 -12.94
C LEU A 93 -32.28 7.38 -13.41
N GLU A 94 -32.14 6.09 -13.11
CA GLU A 94 -33.08 5.03 -13.48
C GLU A 94 -33.18 3.98 -12.38
N GLU A 95 -34.38 3.43 -12.21
CA GLU A 95 -34.64 2.32 -11.30
C GLU A 95 -35.53 1.29 -12.01
N ASN A 96 -34.98 0.09 -12.18
CA ASN A 96 -35.70 -1.05 -12.73
C ASN A 96 -35.97 -2.07 -11.61
N LYS A 97 -36.54 -3.22 -12.00
CA LYS A 97 -36.80 -4.32 -11.06
C LYS A 97 -35.50 -4.84 -10.42
N ASP A 98 -34.48 -5.05 -11.25
CA ASP A 98 -33.26 -5.77 -10.85
C ASP A 98 -32.01 -4.88 -10.83
N SER A 99 -32.10 -3.62 -11.25
CA SER A 99 -30.96 -2.70 -11.29
C SER A 99 -31.35 -1.27 -10.94
N LEU A 100 -30.36 -0.50 -10.51
CA LEU A 100 -30.45 0.95 -10.33
C LEU A 100 -29.23 1.61 -10.98
N ARG A 101 -29.44 2.77 -11.60
CA ARG A 101 -28.40 3.58 -12.21
C ARG A 101 -28.37 4.95 -11.56
N ILE A 102 -27.19 5.40 -11.12
CA ILE A 102 -27.01 6.72 -10.51
C ILE A 102 -25.94 7.55 -11.21
N LEU A 103 -26.03 8.87 -11.08
CA LEU A 103 -24.93 9.79 -11.32
C LEU A 103 -24.30 10.18 -9.98
N HIS A 104 -23.04 9.81 -9.78
CA HIS A 104 -22.26 10.26 -8.63
C HIS A 104 -21.85 11.74 -8.81
N PRO A 105 -21.64 12.54 -7.75
CA PRO A 105 -21.16 13.92 -7.87
C PRO A 105 -19.85 14.10 -8.63
N SER A 106 -19.04 13.04 -8.77
CA SER A 106 -17.86 13.01 -9.67
C SER A 106 -18.23 13.04 -11.15
N THR A 107 -19.52 13.09 -11.50
CA THR A 107 -20.10 13.00 -12.85
C THR A 107 -20.03 11.62 -13.51
N GLU A 108 -19.69 10.61 -12.73
CA GLU A 108 -19.66 9.22 -13.19
C GLU A 108 -21.00 8.52 -12.99
N GLU A 109 -21.31 7.64 -13.93
CA GLU A 109 -22.50 6.80 -13.83
C GLU A 109 -22.15 5.44 -13.24
N TYR A 110 -22.89 5.03 -12.22
CA TYR A 110 -22.77 3.71 -11.62
C TYR A 110 -24.05 2.92 -11.82
N THR A 111 -23.91 1.66 -12.20
CA THR A 111 -25.03 0.71 -12.25
C THR A 111 -24.81 -0.37 -11.20
N PHE A 112 -25.82 -0.60 -10.38
CA PHE A 112 -25.82 -1.62 -9.35
C PHE A 112 -26.97 -2.59 -9.57
N SER A 113 -26.77 -3.85 -9.17
CA SER A 113 -27.84 -4.83 -9.06
C SER A 113 -28.64 -4.54 -7.79
N LYS A 114 -29.97 -4.55 -7.86
CA LYS A 114 -30.81 -4.35 -6.67
C LYS A 114 -30.81 -5.60 -5.81
N GLY A 115 -30.62 -5.42 -4.51
CA GLY A 115 -30.72 -6.51 -3.54
C GLY A 115 -30.11 -6.11 -2.20
N PRO A 116 -30.47 -6.80 -1.11
CA PRO A 116 -29.78 -6.60 0.15
C PRO A 116 -28.29 -6.89 -0.05
N PRO A 117 -27.37 -6.07 0.53
CA PRO A 117 -25.94 -6.34 0.52
C PRO A 117 -25.64 -7.58 1.39
N THR A 118 -26.00 -8.76 0.89
CA THR A 118 -25.75 -10.05 1.54
C THR A 118 -24.31 -10.50 1.29
N SER A 119 -23.86 -11.54 2.00
CA SER A 119 -22.46 -12.02 1.96
C SER A 119 -21.99 -12.58 0.62
N ALA A 120 -22.89 -12.93 -0.31
CA ALA A 120 -22.51 -13.72 -1.48
C ALA A 120 -22.37 -12.94 -2.80
N SER A 121 -23.01 -11.79 -2.97
CA SER A 121 -23.02 -11.06 -4.25
C SER A 121 -22.33 -9.70 -4.14
N SER A 122 -21.14 -9.58 -4.72
CA SER A 122 -20.55 -8.29 -5.02
C SER A 122 -21.47 -7.51 -5.97
N GLY A 123 -21.72 -6.23 -5.68
CA GLY A 123 -22.53 -5.34 -6.53
C GLY A 123 -24.04 -5.32 -6.25
N ALA A 124 -24.56 -6.12 -5.32
CA ALA A 124 -25.91 -5.91 -4.80
C ALA A 124 -25.95 -4.66 -3.92
N ALA A 125 -26.91 -3.79 -4.18
CA ALA A 125 -27.06 -2.52 -3.52
C ALA A 125 -28.48 -2.28 -3.03
N ALA A 126 -28.58 -1.74 -1.82
CA ALA A 126 -29.78 -1.11 -1.30
C ALA A 126 -29.58 0.41 -1.30
N TYR A 127 -30.66 1.18 -1.33
CA TYR A 127 -30.55 2.63 -1.24
C TYR A 127 -31.66 3.22 -0.39
N VAL A 128 -31.39 4.39 0.20
CA VAL A 128 -32.37 5.23 0.86
C VAL A 128 -32.41 6.59 0.18
N ARG A 129 -33.60 7.17 0.02
CA ARG A 129 -33.75 8.55 -0.45
C ARG A 129 -33.42 9.49 0.70
N ILE A 130 -32.61 10.49 0.42
CA ILE A 130 -32.20 11.52 1.38
C ILE A 130 -32.53 12.90 0.81
N ASP A 131 -32.83 13.84 1.70
CA ASP A 131 -33.14 15.20 1.29
C ASP A 131 -31.86 15.93 0.86
N LEU A 132 -31.77 16.26 -0.44
CA LEU A 132 -30.59 16.89 -1.04
C LEU A 132 -30.23 18.19 -0.31
N LEU A 133 -31.23 19.02 -0.01
CA LEU A 133 -30.99 20.33 0.59
C LEU A 133 -30.47 20.22 2.03
N THR A 134 -30.97 19.25 2.80
CA THR A 134 -30.48 18.94 4.14
C THR A 134 -29.02 18.49 4.10
N GLU A 135 -28.66 17.60 3.18
CA GLU A 135 -27.28 17.13 3.01
C GLU A 135 -26.35 18.29 2.62
N VAL A 136 -26.74 19.10 1.63
CA VAL A 136 -25.96 20.26 1.17
C VAL A 136 -25.75 21.29 2.28
N LYS A 137 -26.79 21.57 3.08
CA LYS A 137 -26.68 22.44 4.25
C LYS A 137 -25.66 21.92 5.27
N SER A 138 -25.64 20.60 5.49
CA SER A 138 -24.63 19.98 6.36
C SER A 138 -23.23 20.15 5.78
N ILE A 139 -23.04 19.77 4.51
CA ILE A 139 -21.75 19.87 3.82
C ILE A 139 -21.19 21.30 3.89
N VAL A 140 -22.00 22.30 3.55
CA VAL A 140 -21.59 23.71 3.57
C VAL A 140 -21.26 24.17 5.00
N ARG A 141 -22.07 23.81 5.99
CA ARG A 141 -21.82 24.17 7.40
C ARG A 141 -20.51 23.55 7.90
N ASP A 142 -20.32 22.26 7.63
CA ASP A 142 -19.16 21.51 8.10
C ASP A 142 -17.89 22.03 7.42
N TYR A 143 -17.97 22.38 6.14
CA TYR A 143 -16.86 22.93 5.37
C TYR A 143 -16.51 24.38 5.77
N GLU A 144 -17.50 25.26 5.95
CA GLU A 144 -17.27 26.64 6.38
C GLU A 144 -16.78 26.74 7.82
N GLY A 145 -17.06 25.74 8.66
CA GLY A 145 -16.55 25.64 10.03
C GLY A 145 -15.08 25.19 10.12
N GLN A 146 -14.51 24.67 9.02
CA GLN A 146 -13.11 24.23 9.01
C GLN A 146 -12.14 25.40 8.78
N PRO A 147 -10.92 25.34 9.36
CA PRO A 147 -9.87 26.31 9.03
C PRO A 147 -9.52 26.25 7.53
N PRO A 148 -8.92 27.33 6.99
CA PRO A 148 -8.47 27.34 5.59
C PRO A 148 -7.48 26.20 5.32
N PRO A 149 -7.39 25.70 4.07
CA PRO A 149 -6.63 24.49 3.73
C PRO A 149 -5.21 24.41 4.32
N GLY A 150 -4.43 25.51 4.23
CA GLY A 150 -3.06 25.55 4.76
C GLY A 150 -2.93 25.54 6.29
N ALA A 151 -4.04 25.56 7.02
CA ALA A 151 -4.11 25.43 8.48
C ALA A 151 -4.88 24.19 8.93
N ARG A 152 -5.35 23.35 7.99
CA ARG A 152 -6.03 22.10 8.34
C ARG A 152 -5.02 21.06 8.81
N ASP A 153 -5.36 20.39 9.90
CA ASP A 153 -4.72 19.14 10.25
C ASP A 153 -5.07 18.12 9.15
N LYS A 154 -4.04 17.54 8.51
CA LYS A 154 -4.17 16.54 7.44
C LYS A 154 -4.91 15.27 7.89
N SER A 155 -5.15 15.11 9.19
CA SER A 155 -5.92 14.01 9.77
C SER A 155 -7.43 14.26 9.89
N LEU A 156 -7.93 15.47 9.58
CA LEU A 156 -9.36 15.75 9.68
C LEU A 156 -10.14 14.92 8.65
N PRO A 157 -11.21 14.21 9.08
CA PRO A 157 -12.00 13.38 8.19
C PRO A 157 -12.68 14.25 7.13
N ILE A 158 -12.48 13.89 5.88
CA ILE A 158 -13.25 14.45 4.76
C ILE A 158 -14.72 14.03 4.97
N PRO A 159 -15.72 14.90 4.73
CA PRO A 159 -17.12 14.57 4.96
C PRO A 159 -17.52 13.22 4.34
N GLU A 160 -18.25 12.40 5.11
CA GLU A 160 -18.78 11.12 4.65
C GLU A 160 -19.61 11.31 3.37
N GLY A 161 -19.40 10.46 2.36
CA GLY A 161 -20.04 10.57 1.04
C GLY A 161 -19.21 11.27 -0.03
N PHE A 162 -18.07 11.86 0.34
CA PHE A 162 -17.06 12.32 -0.61
C PHE A 162 -15.82 11.41 -0.69
N THR A 163 -15.71 10.43 0.21
CA THR A 163 -14.51 9.63 0.53
C THR A 163 -13.97 8.69 -0.57
N SER A 164 -14.31 8.91 -1.84
CA SER A 164 -13.57 8.27 -2.92
C SER A 164 -12.22 8.96 -3.08
N TRP A 165 -11.24 8.46 -2.34
CA TRP A 165 -9.81 8.65 -2.59
C TRP A 165 -9.57 8.64 -4.12
N GLY A 166 -9.25 9.80 -4.71
CA GLY A 166 -8.98 9.89 -6.16
C GLY A 166 -10.01 10.55 -7.07
N TYR A 167 -11.08 11.20 -6.55
CA TYR A 167 -11.83 12.23 -7.32
C TYR A 167 -11.66 13.65 -6.78
N PRO A 168 -11.44 14.69 -7.64
CA PRO A 168 -11.30 16.04 -7.15
C PRO A 168 -12.60 16.40 -6.44
N TYR A 169 -12.57 16.40 -5.10
CA TYR A 169 -13.70 16.63 -4.21
C TYR A 169 -14.50 17.89 -4.61
N ARG A 170 -13.78 18.82 -5.25
CA ARG A 170 -14.28 20.02 -5.90
C ARG A 170 -15.36 19.74 -6.95
N VAL A 171 -15.18 18.76 -7.84
CA VAL A 171 -16.21 18.37 -8.84
C VAL A 171 -17.55 18.09 -8.15
N GLY A 172 -17.51 17.43 -6.98
CA GLY A 172 -18.72 17.16 -6.21
C GLY A 172 -19.43 18.42 -5.73
N PHE A 173 -18.70 19.43 -5.26
CA PHE A 173 -19.30 20.73 -4.90
C PHE A 173 -19.98 21.39 -6.10
N PHE A 174 -19.34 21.37 -7.27
CA PHE A 174 -19.90 21.97 -8.48
C PHE A 174 -21.17 21.24 -8.96
N THR A 175 -21.13 19.91 -9.02
CA THR A 175 -22.29 19.09 -9.43
C THR A 175 -23.47 19.27 -8.46
N LEU A 176 -23.21 19.31 -7.15
CA LEU A 176 -24.24 19.60 -6.14
C LEU A 176 -24.78 21.03 -6.27
N ALA A 177 -23.92 22.02 -6.55
CA ALA A 177 -24.35 23.40 -6.76
C ALA A 177 -25.35 23.48 -7.92
N ARG A 178 -25.02 22.82 -9.03
CA ARG A 178 -25.91 22.74 -10.20
C ARG A 178 -27.25 22.08 -9.86
N ALA A 179 -27.23 20.99 -9.11
CA ALA A 179 -28.44 20.26 -8.75
C ALA A 179 -29.37 21.07 -7.82
N VAL A 180 -28.79 21.77 -6.85
CA VAL A 180 -29.53 22.62 -5.90
C VAL A 180 -30.10 23.86 -6.57
N ASP A 181 -29.36 24.49 -7.49
CA ASP A 181 -29.88 25.56 -8.35
C ASP A 181 -31.12 25.10 -9.14
N ALA A 182 -31.07 23.89 -9.69
CA ALA A 182 -32.19 23.25 -10.38
C ALA A 182 -33.44 23.01 -9.50
N THR A 183 -33.28 22.99 -8.17
CA THR A 183 -34.40 22.87 -7.21
C THR A 183 -34.96 24.22 -6.77
N GLY A 184 -34.43 25.34 -7.27
CA GLY A 184 -34.89 26.68 -6.90
C GLY A 184 -34.25 27.23 -5.63
N GLU A 185 -33.07 26.74 -5.25
CA GLU A 185 -32.33 27.14 -4.04
C GLU A 185 -30.97 27.79 -4.39
N PRO A 186 -30.94 28.86 -5.22
CA PRO A 186 -29.71 29.41 -5.79
C PRO A 186 -28.70 29.90 -4.75
N GLN A 187 -29.16 30.35 -3.59
CA GLN A 187 -28.31 30.81 -2.49
C GLN A 187 -27.40 29.70 -1.95
N TRP A 188 -27.86 28.45 -1.95
CA TRP A 188 -27.05 27.30 -1.52
C TRP A 188 -26.11 26.83 -2.63
N ALA A 189 -26.53 26.96 -3.90
CA ALA A 189 -25.65 26.74 -5.04
C ALA A 189 -24.45 27.70 -5.03
N LEU A 190 -24.69 29.00 -4.78
CA LEU A 190 -23.61 29.99 -4.67
C LEU A 190 -22.63 29.70 -3.54
N ARG A 191 -23.13 29.21 -2.38
CA ARG A 191 -22.25 28.81 -1.26
C ARG A 191 -21.40 27.58 -1.60
N LEU A 192 -21.96 26.59 -2.29
CA LEU A 192 -21.20 25.44 -2.78
C LEU A 192 -20.12 25.86 -3.79
N LEU A 193 -20.41 26.80 -4.69
CA LEU A 193 -19.40 27.37 -5.60
C LEU A 193 -18.30 28.15 -4.84
N ALA A 194 -18.64 28.79 -3.72
CA ALA A 194 -17.64 29.42 -2.86
C ALA A 194 -16.80 28.38 -2.11
N CYS A 195 -17.39 27.28 -1.63
CA CYS A 195 -16.64 26.12 -1.09
C CYS A 195 -15.68 25.56 -2.14
N TYR A 196 -16.15 25.40 -3.39
CA TYR A 196 -15.32 24.99 -4.53
C TYR A 196 -14.10 25.91 -4.71
N GLY A 197 -14.31 27.23 -4.75
CA GLY A 197 -13.23 28.20 -4.96
C GLY A 197 -12.23 28.32 -3.80
N ARG A 198 -12.63 27.91 -2.58
CA ARG A 198 -11.75 27.89 -1.40
C ARG A 198 -10.73 26.75 -1.41
N GLU A 199 -11.07 25.61 -2.02
CA GLU A 199 -10.15 24.49 -2.20
C GLU A 199 -9.10 24.84 -3.28
N ARG A 200 -8.06 25.59 -2.88
CA ARG A 200 -6.84 25.67 -3.66
C ARG A 200 -5.97 24.45 -3.37
N TRP A 201 -5.44 23.87 -4.43
CA TRP A 201 -4.45 22.81 -4.32
C TRP A 201 -3.19 23.39 -3.66
N GLU A 202 -2.72 22.78 -2.56
CA GLU A 202 -1.42 23.11 -1.97
C GLU A 202 -0.34 22.85 -3.04
N GLY A 203 0.24 23.93 -3.59
CA GLY A 203 1.27 23.87 -4.62
C GLY A 203 0.93 24.53 -5.96
N SER A 204 -0.32 24.95 -6.20
CA SER A 204 -0.61 25.81 -7.36
C SER A 204 -0.24 27.27 -7.02
N GLU A 205 1.01 27.68 -7.31
CA GLU A 205 1.46 29.07 -7.17
C GLU A 205 0.83 30.00 -8.23
N GLU A 206 0.16 29.44 -9.23
CA GLU A 206 -0.44 30.22 -10.31
C GLU A 206 -1.66 31.04 -9.85
N ALA A 207 -1.76 32.26 -10.39
CA ALA A 207 -2.87 33.16 -10.19
C ALA A 207 -4.20 32.47 -10.56
N PRO A 208 -5.33 32.83 -9.94
CA PRO A 208 -6.60 32.17 -10.21
C PRO A 208 -6.92 32.26 -11.70
N THR A 209 -6.83 31.12 -12.40
CA THR A 209 -7.52 30.88 -13.66
C THR A 209 -9.00 31.22 -13.48
N ALA A 210 -9.69 31.61 -14.56
CA ALA A 210 -11.14 31.86 -14.46
C ALA A 210 -11.84 30.62 -13.86
N LEU A 211 -12.81 30.81 -12.98
CA LEU A 211 -13.49 29.71 -12.26
C LEU A 211 -13.97 28.58 -13.20
N ARG A 212 -14.39 28.93 -14.42
CA ARG A 212 -14.74 27.97 -15.47
C ARG A 212 -13.59 27.05 -15.87
N GLU A 213 -12.41 27.60 -16.12
CA GLU A 213 -11.21 26.85 -16.52
C GLU A 213 -10.79 25.88 -15.41
N GLN A 214 -10.91 26.31 -14.15
CA GLN A 214 -10.66 25.43 -13.00
C GLN A 214 -11.64 24.26 -12.95
N ILE A 215 -12.95 24.52 -13.18
CA ILE A 215 -13.98 23.47 -13.23
C ILE A 215 -13.74 22.53 -14.42
N GLU A 216 -13.38 23.06 -15.57
CA GLU A 216 -13.03 22.27 -16.76
C GLU A 216 -11.80 21.38 -16.50
N ASN A 217 -10.77 21.91 -15.84
CA ASN A 217 -9.60 21.14 -15.39
C ASN A 217 -10.01 20.01 -14.46
N ASP A 218 -10.79 20.30 -13.43
CA ASP A 218 -11.23 19.29 -12.46
C ASP A 218 -12.10 18.19 -13.06
N LEU A 219 -13.03 18.55 -13.95
CA LEU A 219 -13.85 17.56 -14.64
C LEU A 219 -12.99 16.70 -15.57
N GLY A 220 -12.05 17.31 -16.28
CA GLY A 220 -11.07 16.61 -17.11
C GLY A 220 -10.21 15.65 -16.29
N ASP A 221 -9.65 16.12 -15.17
CA ASP A 221 -8.81 15.35 -14.25
C ASP A 221 -9.58 14.18 -13.63
N GLY A 222 -10.80 14.42 -13.16
CA GLY A 222 -11.67 13.37 -12.62
C GLY A 222 -11.95 12.28 -13.64
N LEU A 223 -12.26 12.66 -14.90
CA LEU A 223 -12.50 11.69 -15.96
C LEU A 223 -11.22 10.98 -16.40
N LEU A 224 -10.07 11.65 -16.42
CA LEU A 224 -8.78 11.01 -16.70
C LEU A 224 -8.40 10.02 -15.60
N SER A 225 -8.55 10.40 -14.33
CA SER A 225 -8.29 9.54 -13.16
C SER A 225 -9.16 8.28 -13.21
N SER A 226 -10.45 8.43 -13.51
CA SER A 226 -11.36 7.32 -13.77
C SER A 226 -10.90 6.43 -14.92
N THR A 227 -10.48 7.04 -16.04
CA THR A 227 -9.97 6.31 -17.20
C THR A 227 -8.72 5.52 -16.87
N VAL A 228 -7.77 6.11 -16.15
CA VAL A 228 -6.54 5.45 -15.66
C VAL A 228 -6.88 4.33 -14.68
N SER A 229 -7.85 4.55 -13.79
CA SER A 229 -8.35 3.50 -12.89
C SER A 229 -8.98 2.35 -13.67
N GLY A 230 -9.61 2.60 -14.81
CA GLY A 230 -10.10 1.58 -15.73
C GLY A 230 -9.01 0.68 -16.33
N PHE A 231 -7.73 1.10 -16.29
CA PHE A 231 -6.61 0.25 -16.70
C PHE A 231 -6.27 -0.82 -15.66
N GLY A 232 -6.49 -0.63 -14.38
CA GLY A 232 -5.97 -1.53 -13.35
C GLY A 232 -6.99 -1.83 -12.28
N ILE A 233 -6.91 -3.01 -11.65
CA ILE A 233 -7.74 -3.27 -10.48
C ILE A 233 -7.14 -2.47 -9.32
N TRP A 234 -7.75 -1.34 -8.99
CA TRP A 234 -7.55 -0.66 -7.71
C TRP A 234 -8.19 -1.50 -6.59
N TRP A 235 -7.54 -2.62 -6.26
CA TRP A 235 -7.99 -3.56 -5.23
C TRP A 235 -8.10 -2.91 -3.84
N ILE A 236 -7.38 -1.80 -3.62
CA ILE A 236 -7.41 -1.04 -2.36
C ILE A 236 -8.73 -0.28 -2.15
N LEU A 237 -9.47 0.10 -3.21
CA LEU A 237 -10.61 1.02 -3.08
C LEU A 237 -11.99 0.39 -3.21
N GLY A 238 -12.07 -0.93 -3.43
CA GLY A 238 -13.36 -1.59 -3.39
C GLY A 238 -14.34 -1.08 -4.47
N ALA A 239 -13.84 -0.63 -5.61
CA ALA A 239 -14.70 -0.24 -6.73
C ALA A 239 -15.64 -1.43 -7.04
N PRO A 240 -16.96 -1.20 -7.11
CA PRO A 240 -17.97 -2.27 -7.20
C PRO A 240 -17.85 -3.12 -8.46
N GLN A 241 -17.06 -2.69 -9.44
CA GLN A 241 -16.87 -3.36 -10.72
C GLN A 241 -15.39 -3.66 -10.94
N GLY A 242 -14.83 -4.68 -10.27
CA GLY A 242 -13.46 -5.19 -10.46
C GLY A 242 -13.17 -5.76 -11.86
N ARG A 243 -13.79 -5.20 -12.90
CA ARG A 243 -13.63 -5.50 -14.31
C ARG A 243 -12.68 -4.46 -14.90
N LEU A 244 -11.58 -4.94 -15.46
CA LEU A 244 -10.71 -4.13 -16.31
C LEU A 244 -11.49 -3.62 -17.52
N MET A 245 -11.38 -2.32 -17.82
CA MET A 245 -12.02 -1.76 -19.00
C MET A 245 -11.31 -2.26 -20.27
N PRO A 246 -12.05 -2.71 -21.30
CA PRO A 246 -11.50 -2.95 -22.63
C PRO A 246 -10.77 -1.72 -23.17
N ARG A 247 -9.68 -1.92 -23.93
CA ARG A 247 -8.90 -0.79 -24.51
C ARG A 247 -9.73 0.11 -25.41
N SER A 248 -10.73 -0.44 -26.09
CA SER A 248 -11.69 0.33 -26.90
C SER A 248 -12.55 1.28 -26.06
N GLU A 249 -12.95 0.87 -24.85
CA GLU A 249 -13.69 1.72 -23.93
C GLU A 249 -12.79 2.81 -23.31
N LEU A 250 -11.54 2.45 -22.97
CA LEU A 250 -10.53 3.42 -22.53
C LEU A 250 -10.25 4.47 -23.61
N LEU A 251 -10.13 4.05 -24.87
CA LEU A 251 -9.97 4.95 -26.01
C LEU A 251 -11.17 5.91 -26.14
N ALA A 252 -12.39 5.39 -26.00
CA ALA A 252 -13.60 6.21 -26.03
C ALA A 252 -13.63 7.21 -24.86
N ALA A 253 -13.15 6.82 -23.67
CA ALA A 253 -13.03 7.72 -22.53
C ALA A 253 -12.02 8.85 -22.78
N CYS A 254 -10.83 8.54 -23.32
CA CYS A 254 -9.86 9.58 -23.70
C CYS A 254 -10.43 10.53 -24.76
N ARG A 255 -11.12 10.02 -25.79
CA ARG A 255 -11.79 10.85 -26.81
C ARG A 255 -12.83 11.77 -26.20
N ARG A 256 -13.59 11.29 -25.21
CA ARG A 256 -14.58 12.09 -24.48
C ARG A 256 -13.94 13.25 -23.70
N ILE A 257 -12.77 13.04 -23.09
CA ILE A 257 -12.03 14.12 -22.40
C ILE A 257 -11.66 15.21 -23.41
N ILE A 258 -11.13 14.81 -24.56
CA ILE A 258 -10.69 15.73 -25.62
C ILE A 258 -11.85 16.55 -26.18
N GLU A 259 -13.02 15.92 -26.34
CA GLU A 259 -14.23 16.56 -26.87
C GLU A 259 -14.90 17.48 -25.85
N LYS A 260 -15.09 17.02 -24.61
CA LYS A 260 -15.84 17.74 -23.57
C LYS A 260 -15.03 18.80 -22.83
N TYR A 261 -13.71 18.59 -22.67
CA TYR A 261 -12.82 19.49 -21.92
C TYR A 261 -11.59 19.87 -22.76
N PRO A 262 -11.76 20.45 -23.95
CA PRO A 262 -10.64 20.76 -24.83
C PRO A 262 -9.65 21.77 -24.25
N GLY A 263 -10.10 22.62 -23.31
CA GLY A 263 -9.28 23.60 -22.59
C GLY A 263 -8.64 23.05 -21.31
N SER A 264 -8.97 21.82 -20.91
CA SER A 264 -8.38 21.20 -19.73
C SER A 264 -6.88 20.93 -19.89
N SER A 265 -6.10 21.11 -18.82
CA SER A 265 -4.68 20.81 -18.72
C SER A 265 -4.35 19.34 -19.02
N VAL A 266 -5.31 18.42 -18.84
CA VAL A 266 -5.14 16.99 -19.17
C VAL A 266 -5.52 16.61 -20.59
N ALA A 267 -6.15 17.51 -21.37
CA ALA A 267 -6.50 17.21 -22.76
C ALA A 267 -5.30 16.81 -23.64
N PRO A 268 -4.09 17.43 -23.53
CA PRO A 268 -2.89 16.96 -24.22
C PRO A 268 -2.51 15.52 -23.85
N ARG A 269 -2.54 15.18 -22.56
CA ARG A 269 -2.25 13.82 -22.08
C ARG A 269 -3.26 12.81 -22.60
N ALA A 270 -4.55 13.15 -22.59
CA ALA A 270 -5.61 12.31 -23.15
C ALA A 270 -5.43 12.05 -24.66
N ARG A 271 -4.97 13.06 -25.44
CA ARG A 271 -4.63 12.88 -26.87
C ARG A 271 -3.52 11.87 -27.07
N THR A 272 -2.43 11.98 -26.31
CA THR A 272 -1.32 11.03 -26.38
C THR A 272 -1.79 9.61 -26.05
N MET A 273 -2.55 9.44 -24.96
CA MET A 273 -3.10 8.15 -24.55
C MET A 273 -4.04 7.56 -25.61
N ALA A 274 -4.94 8.37 -26.19
CA ALA A 274 -5.85 7.95 -27.24
C ALA A 274 -5.10 7.43 -28.47
N SER A 275 -4.05 8.13 -28.91
CA SER A 275 -3.24 7.70 -30.06
C SER A 275 -2.57 6.34 -29.81
N VAL A 276 -2.07 6.11 -28.59
CA VAL A 276 -1.46 4.83 -28.21
C VAL A 276 -2.52 3.71 -28.14
N LEU A 277 -3.67 3.98 -27.50
CA LEU A 277 -4.76 3.03 -27.40
C LEU A 277 -5.35 2.64 -28.76
N GLU A 278 -5.43 3.58 -29.71
CA GLU A 278 -5.88 3.30 -31.06
C GLU A 278 -4.97 2.29 -31.77
N ARG A 279 -3.65 2.48 -31.66
CA ARG A 279 -2.66 1.48 -32.11
C ARG A 279 -2.88 0.13 -31.44
N MET A 280 -2.98 0.11 -30.10
CA MET A 280 -3.12 -1.15 -29.35
C MET A 280 -4.42 -1.89 -29.66
N VAL A 281 -5.54 -1.19 -29.85
CA VAL A 281 -6.82 -1.80 -30.26
C VAL A 281 -6.69 -2.44 -31.63
N ALA A 282 -5.99 -1.80 -32.57
CA ALA A 282 -5.74 -2.37 -33.89
C ALA A 282 -4.80 -3.59 -33.80
N GLU A 283 -3.75 -3.53 -32.99
CA GLU A 283 -2.86 -4.66 -32.70
C GLU A 283 -3.63 -5.83 -32.09
N ASP A 284 -4.49 -5.59 -31.09
CA ASP A 284 -5.30 -6.62 -30.43
C ASP A 284 -6.24 -7.32 -31.43
N ALA A 285 -6.83 -6.57 -32.37
CA ALA A 285 -7.71 -7.12 -33.40
C ALA A 285 -6.93 -7.94 -34.46
N ALA A 286 -5.69 -7.56 -34.76
CA ALA A 286 -4.83 -8.25 -35.71
C ALA A 286 -4.12 -9.47 -35.09
N HIS A 287 -3.90 -9.45 -33.77
CA HIS A 287 -3.15 -10.48 -33.05
C HIS A 287 -3.90 -11.81 -33.06
N ARG A 288 -3.19 -12.88 -33.42
CA ARG A 288 -3.71 -14.25 -33.39
C ARG A 288 -2.87 -15.06 -32.44
N ILE A 289 -3.51 -15.63 -31.42
CA ILE A 289 -2.85 -16.57 -30.51
C ILE A 289 -2.57 -17.84 -31.31
N PRO A 290 -1.32 -18.35 -31.32
CA PRO A 290 -1.00 -19.61 -31.97
C PRO A 290 -1.82 -20.78 -31.38
N ASP A 291 -2.27 -21.70 -32.25
CA ASP A 291 -2.93 -22.94 -31.81
C ASP A 291 -1.99 -23.74 -30.90
N GLY A 292 -2.51 -24.23 -29.77
CA GLY A 292 -1.72 -25.03 -28.81
C GLY A 292 -0.76 -24.24 -27.92
N PHE A 293 -0.90 -22.91 -27.85
CA PHE A 293 -0.19 -22.09 -26.85
C PHE A 293 -0.63 -22.45 -25.41
N PRO A 294 0.29 -22.54 -24.42
CA PRO A 294 1.72 -22.23 -24.52
C PRO A 294 2.63 -23.44 -24.84
N ASP A 295 2.18 -24.68 -24.68
CA ASP A 295 3.09 -25.83 -24.52
C ASP A 295 3.71 -26.35 -25.82
N ALA A 296 3.11 -26.07 -26.98
CA ALA A 296 3.59 -26.55 -28.28
C ALA A 296 4.51 -25.56 -29.02
N CYS A 297 4.64 -24.33 -28.53
CA CYS A 297 5.36 -23.26 -29.24
C CYS A 297 6.87 -23.27 -28.94
N PRO A 298 7.75 -22.99 -29.93
CA PRO A 298 9.15 -22.68 -29.70
C PRO A 298 9.34 -21.61 -28.61
N VAL A 299 10.43 -21.68 -27.85
CA VAL A 299 10.65 -20.78 -26.70
C VAL A 299 10.63 -19.29 -27.11
N ASP A 300 11.18 -18.96 -28.26
CA ASP A 300 11.17 -17.60 -28.81
C ASP A 300 9.75 -17.11 -29.13
N ASP A 301 8.89 -17.97 -29.65
CA ASP A 301 7.47 -17.65 -29.90
C ASP A 301 6.73 -17.45 -28.58
N ARG A 302 7.04 -18.28 -27.56
CA ARG A 302 6.46 -18.11 -26.22
C ARG A 302 6.89 -16.79 -25.60
N ALA A 303 8.17 -16.44 -25.68
CA ALA A 303 8.68 -15.18 -25.15
C ALA A 303 8.03 -13.97 -25.84
N ARG A 304 7.92 -13.98 -27.18
CA ARG A 304 7.24 -12.92 -27.93
C ARG A 304 5.76 -12.79 -27.55
N GLU A 305 5.05 -13.90 -27.42
CA GLU A 305 3.64 -13.89 -27.01
C GLU A 305 3.46 -13.37 -25.58
N TRP A 306 4.30 -13.77 -24.63
CA TRP A 306 4.21 -13.25 -23.28
C TRP A 306 4.59 -11.76 -23.19
N VAL A 307 5.56 -11.30 -24.00
CA VAL A 307 5.85 -9.86 -24.16
C VAL A 307 4.62 -9.13 -24.71
N PHE A 308 3.97 -9.68 -25.73
CA PHE A 308 2.73 -9.09 -26.26
C PHE A 308 1.69 -8.94 -25.16
N ARG A 309 1.51 -9.98 -24.32
CA ARG A 309 0.57 -10.00 -23.18
C ARG A 309 0.97 -9.11 -22.00
N LEU A 310 2.16 -8.50 -21.96
CA LEU A 310 2.49 -7.50 -20.93
C LEU A 310 1.55 -6.30 -20.96
N ARG A 311 0.89 -6.04 -22.09
CA ARG A 311 -0.20 -5.06 -22.18
C ARG A 311 -1.36 -5.32 -21.21
N ASP A 312 -1.53 -6.56 -20.76
CA ASP A 312 -2.55 -6.99 -19.80
C ASP A 312 -1.96 -7.24 -18.40
N GLN A 313 -0.65 -7.03 -18.22
CA GLN A 313 0.03 -7.20 -16.94
C GLN A 313 -0.43 -6.11 -15.96
N GLY A 314 -1.06 -6.54 -14.86
CA GLY A 314 -1.30 -5.69 -13.70
C GLY A 314 -0.04 -5.48 -12.87
N GLY A 315 -0.12 -4.68 -11.82
CA GLY A 315 0.97 -4.51 -10.87
C GLY A 315 0.41 -4.12 -9.51
N MET A 316 1.21 -4.31 -8.48
CA MET A 316 0.89 -3.82 -7.15
C MET A 316 1.83 -2.66 -6.82
N CYS A 317 1.27 -1.47 -6.61
CA CYS A 317 1.95 -0.42 -5.90
C CYS A 317 1.58 -0.57 -4.42
N PHE A 318 2.55 -0.91 -3.57
CA PHE A 318 2.35 -0.79 -2.14
C PHE A 318 2.36 0.70 -1.82
N CYS A 319 1.22 1.24 -1.36
CA CYS A 319 0.96 2.66 -1.11
C CYS A 319 1.92 3.35 -0.10
N LEU A 320 2.94 2.64 0.39
CA LEU A 320 3.90 3.11 1.38
C LEU A 320 5.35 3.17 0.87
N THR A 321 5.63 2.60 -0.30
CA THR A 321 6.96 2.67 -0.91
C THR A 321 6.85 3.52 -2.16
N HIS A 322 7.40 4.74 -2.11
CA HIS A 322 7.62 5.52 -3.31
C HIS A 322 8.49 4.68 -4.28
N GLY A 323 7.91 4.29 -5.40
CA GLY A 323 8.53 3.57 -6.49
C GLY A 323 7.49 3.07 -7.50
N PRO A 324 7.91 2.78 -8.75
CA PRO A 324 7.02 2.28 -9.79
C PRO A 324 6.36 0.96 -9.36
N PRO A 325 5.16 0.67 -9.88
CA PRO A 325 4.44 -0.55 -9.53
C PRO A 325 5.28 -1.77 -9.90
N ARG A 326 5.32 -2.76 -9.00
CA ARG A 326 6.08 -4.00 -9.22
C ARG A 326 5.24 -4.98 -10.02
N VAL A 327 5.67 -5.32 -11.24
CA VAL A 327 4.91 -6.20 -12.15
C VAL A 327 4.89 -7.67 -11.69
N LEU A 328 5.82 -8.06 -10.82
CA LEU A 328 5.91 -9.41 -10.24
C LEU A 328 5.12 -9.55 -8.94
N SER A 329 4.37 -8.53 -8.50
CA SER A 329 3.49 -8.64 -7.33
C SER A 329 2.10 -9.21 -7.66
N GLY A 330 1.87 -9.61 -8.92
CA GLY A 330 0.64 -10.28 -9.35
C GLY A 330 0.65 -11.80 -9.09
N PRO A 331 -0.37 -12.53 -9.58
CA PRO A 331 -0.40 -14.00 -9.55
C PRO A 331 0.83 -14.63 -10.22
N GLU A 332 1.27 -15.79 -9.71
CA GLU A 332 2.45 -16.53 -10.21
C GLU A 332 2.35 -16.99 -11.67
N ASP A 333 1.15 -16.95 -12.26
CA ASP A 333 0.90 -17.29 -13.66
C ASP A 333 0.82 -16.08 -14.60
N SER A 334 1.08 -14.86 -14.10
CA SER A 334 1.02 -13.64 -14.90
C SER A 334 2.06 -13.61 -16.04
N PRO A 335 1.84 -12.80 -17.10
CA PRO A 335 2.81 -12.66 -18.20
C PRO A 335 4.25 -12.38 -17.73
N ALA A 336 4.42 -11.50 -16.73
CA ALA A 336 5.73 -11.21 -16.14
C ALA A 336 6.39 -12.45 -15.51
N HIS A 337 5.65 -13.21 -14.68
CA HIS A 337 6.18 -14.44 -14.09
C HIS A 337 6.50 -15.51 -15.14
N ARG A 338 5.69 -15.63 -16.19
CA ARG A 338 5.97 -16.53 -17.31
C ARG A 338 7.27 -16.15 -18.03
N LEU A 339 7.53 -14.86 -18.25
CA LEU A 339 8.78 -14.38 -18.83
C LEU A 339 9.99 -14.63 -17.93
N VAL A 340 9.87 -14.40 -16.61
CA VAL A 340 10.92 -14.76 -15.64
C VAL A 340 11.19 -16.26 -15.66
N GLY A 341 10.14 -17.08 -15.73
CA GLY A 341 10.25 -18.54 -15.82
C GLY A 341 10.94 -19.06 -17.08
N LEU A 342 10.91 -18.30 -18.18
CA LEU A 342 11.71 -18.58 -19.39
C LEU A 342 13.21 -18.22 -19.21
N GLY A 343 13.56 -17.42 -18.20
CA GLY A 343 14.94 -17.08 -17.88
C GLY A 343 15.67 -16.36 -19.02
N LEU A 344 16.89 -16.79 -19.34
CA LEU A 344 17.74 -16.14 -20.35
C LEU A 344 17.13 -16.20 -21.76
N ASP A 345 16.26 -17.17 -22.05
CA ASP A 345 15.60 -17.32 -23.35
C ASP A 345 14.62 -16.18 -23.64
N ALA A 346 14.08 -15.52 -22.61
CA ALA A 346 13.19 -14.36 -22.79
C ALA A 346 13.95 -13.05 -23.07
N VAL A 347 15.24 -12.97 -22.75
CA VAL A 347 16.02 -11.72 -22.78
C VAL A 347 16.00 -11.03 -24.15
N PRO A 348 16.19 -11.72 -25.30
CA PRO A 348 16.14 -11.06 -26.59
C PRO A 348 14.80 -10.37 -26.88
N SER A 349 13.68 -11.02 -26.52
CA SER A 349 12.33 -10.45 -26.71
C SER A 349 12.07 -9.28 -25.77
N LEU A 350 12.53 -9.37 -24.52
CA LEU A 350 12.42 -8.30 -23.53
C LEU A 350 13.25 -7.07 -23.94
N LEU A 351 14.47 -7.25 -24.43
CA LEU A 351 15.29 -6.15 -24.94
C LEU A 351 14.62 -5.43 -26.13
N ALA A 352 13.97 -6.18 -27.01
CA ALA A 352 13.18 -5.57 -28.09
C ALA A 352 11.99 -4.75 -27.54
N ALA A 353 11.35 -5.22 -26.46
CA ALA A 353 10.22 -4.57 -25.81
C ALA A 353 10.57 -3.28 -25.07
N LEU A 354 11.85 -3.01 -24.78
CA LEU A 354 12.29 -1.77 -24.14
C LEU A 354 11.99 -0.51 -24.96
N LYS A 355 11.61 -0.68 -26.24
CA LYS A 355 11.20 0.41 -27.14
C LYS A 355 9.69 0.62 -27.19
N ASP A 356 8.89 -0.23 -26.54
CA ASP A 356 7.43 -0.11 -26.55
C ASP A 356 6.92 0.72 -25.36
N HIS A 357 6.44 1.92 -25.65
CA HIS A 357 5.85 2.83 -24.68
C HIS A 357 4.34 2.64 -24.50
N GLY A 358 3.77 1.56 -25.03
CA GLY A 358 2.38 1.18 -24.77
C GLY A 358 2.14 0.95 -23.28
N PRO A 359 1.01 1.39 -22.70
CA PRO A 359 0.70 1.15 -21.30
C PRO A 359 0.44 -0.33 -21.01
N THR A 360 0.86 -0.77 -19.83
CA THR A 360 0.38 -2.01 -19.19
C THR A 360 -0.93 -1.75 -18.43
N ARG A 361 -1.37 -2.70 -17.60
CA ARG A 361 -2.48 -2.54 -16.64
C ARG A 361 -1.98 -2.16 -15.24
N ALA A 362 -0.66 -1.99 -15.07
CA ALA A 362 -0.05 -1.59 -13.80
C ALA A 362 -0.09 -0.06 -13.65
N ILE A 363 -0.61 0.40 -12.51
CA ILE A 363 -0.79 1.82 -12.19
C ILE A 363 0.22 2.20 -11.10
N ASP A 364 0.97 3.27 -11.34
CA ASP A 364 1.83 3.93 -10.37
C ASP A 364 1.02 4.89 -9.49
N ASN A 365 1.38 4.99 -8.21
CA ASN A 365 0.76 5.91 -7.25
C ASN A 365 1.75 6.97 -6.72
N ASP A 366 2.94 7.08 -7.31
CA ASP A 366 4.06 7.82 -6.72
C ASP A 366 3.86 9.32 -6.50
N GLY A 367 3.04 10.00 -7.32
CA GLY A 367 2.74 11.42 -7.08
C GLY A 367 1.36 11.65 -6.44
N GLY A 368 0.86 10.67 -5.68
CA GLY A 368 -0.43 10.75 -5.01
C GLY A 368 -1.62 10.36 -5.91
N PRO A 369 -2.86 10.47 -5.39
CA PRO A 369 -4.06 9.94 -6.03
C PRO A 369 -4.42 10.56 -7.40
N TRP A 370 -3.64 11.51 -7.90
CA TRP A 370 -3.95 12.35 -9.07
C TRP A 370 -2.93 12.28 -10.20
N SER A 371 -1.74 11.75 -9.92
CA SER A 371 -0.66 11.62 -10.91
C SER A 371 -0.38 10.15 -11.21
N SER A 372 -1.43 9.34 -11.22
CA SER A 372 -1.30 7.94 -11.58
C SER A 372 -0.75 7.83 -12.99
N GLU A 373 0.50 7.38 -13.10
CA GLU A 373 1.13 7.02 -14.37
C GLU A 373 0.90 5.54 -14.63
N LEU A 374 0.69 5.18 -15.90
CA LEU A 374 0.64 3.78 -16.27
C LEU A 374 2.06 3.33 -16.54
N LEU A 375 2.45 2.19 -15.96
CA LEU A 375 3.75 1.62 -16.26
C LEU A 375 3.76 1.21 -17.74
N PRO A 376 4.69 1.73 -18.57
CA PRO A 376 4.80 1.32 -19.96
C PRO A 376 5.34 -0.12 -20.05
N ILE A 377 5.08 -0.78 -21.18
CA ILE A 377 5.61 -2.12 -21.49
C ILE A 377 7.14 -2.14 -21.39
N SER A 378 7.81 -1.07 -21.83
CA SER A 378 9.26 -0.90 -21.65
C SER A 378 9.71 -0.94 -20.19
N GLY A 379 8.94 -0.31 -19.29
CA GLY A 379 9.22 -0.32 -17.85
C GLY A 379 8.98 -1.70 -17.23
N ALA A 380 7.89 -2.37 -17.62
CA ALA A 380 7.64 -3.75 -17.22
C ALA A 380 8.72 -4.72 -17.71
N ALA A 381 9.15 -4.58 -18.97
CA ALA A 381 10.23 -5.38 -19.55
C ALA A 381 11.56 -5.17 -18.82
N LEU A 382 11.88 -3.93 -18.44
CA LEU A 382 13.07 -3.63 -17.63
C LEU A 382 13.01 -4.33 -16.28
N GLN A 383 11.90 -4.23 -15.53
CA GLN A 383 11.74 -4.92 -14.24
C GLN A 383 11.90 -6.45 -14.36
N ILE A 384 11.40 -7.04 -15.46
CA ILE A 384 11.55 -8.48 -15.71
C ILE A 384 13.00 -8.84 -16.04
N LEU A 385 13.70 -8.00 -16.81
CA LEU A 385 15.13 -8.17 -17.08
C LEU A 385 15.95 -8.08 -15.78
N GLU A 386 15.61 -7.14 -14.90
CA GLU A 386 16.26 -6.98 -13.59
C GLU A 386 16.10 -8.24 -12.73
N GLU A 387 14.91 -8.83 -12.72
CA GLU A 387 14.65 -10.10 -12.03
C GLU A 387 15.46 -11.26 -12.62
N ILE A 388 15.47 -11.41 -13.95
CA ILE A 388 16.24 -12.46 -14.63
C ILE A 388 17.74 -12.31 -14.35
N ALA A 389 18.23 -11.07 -14.35
CA ALA A 389 19.63 -10.71 -14.13
C ALA A 389 20.02 -10.68 -12.65
N ASN A 390 19.04 -10.70 -11.74
CA ASN A 390 19.20 -10.53 -10.29
C ASN A 390 19.96 -9.22 -9.95
N ARG A 391 19.66 -8.14 -10.68
CA ARG A 391 20.27 -6.81 -10.49
C ARG A 391 19.39 -5.70 -11.04
N ASP A 392 19.52 -4.50 -10.52
CA ASP A 392 18.84 -3.33 -11.06
C ASP A 392 19.61 -2.77 -12.29
N PHE A 393 18.88 -2.13 -13.22
CA PHE A 393 19.42 -1.49 -14.41
C PHE A 393 19.03 -0.01 -14.44
N SER A 394 19.97 0.87 -14.83
CA SER A 394 19.66 2.29 -14.99
C SER A 394 18.75 2.57 -16.18
N ASP A 395 18.90 1.77 -17.25
CA ASP A 395 18.18 1.90 -18.51
C ASP A 395 18.34 0.63 -19.37
N GLY A 396 17.77 0.67 -20.57
CA GLY A 396 17.88 -0.42 -21.53
C GLY A 396 19.29 -0.67 -22.09
N ALA A 397 20.13 0.36 -22.19
CA ALA A 397 21.49 0.19 -22.68
C ALA A 397 22.35 -0.60 -21.69
N ALA A 398 22.16 -0.37 -20.38
CA ALA A 398 22.79 -1.18 -19.34
C ALA A 398 22.37 -2.66 -19.41
N ALA A 399 21.09 -2.93 -19.69
CA ALA A 399 20.59 -4.29 -19.89
C ALA A 399 21.18 -4.96 -21.15
N GLU A 400 21.29 -4.24 -22.26
CA GLU A 400 21.93 -4.74 -23.49
C GLU A 400 23.41 -5.09 -23.29
N GLN A 401 24.16 -4.23 -22.56
CA GLN A 401 25.56 -4.49 -22.23
C GLN A 401 25.70 -5.74 -21.36
N TRP A 402 24.87 -5.87 -20.32
CA TRP A 402 24.83 -7.08 -19.50
C TRP A 402 24.56 -8.33 -20.34
N TRP A 403 23.56 -8.29 -21.21
CA TRP A 403 23.24 -9.43 -22.07
C TRP A 403 24.37 -9.77 -23.04
N SER A 404 25.07 -8.77 -23.58
CA SER A 404 26.25 -8.99 -24.41
C SER A 404 27.34 -9.76 -23.65
N ARG A 405 27.58 -9.41 -22.39
CA ARG A 405 28.52 -10.14 -21.52
C ARG A 405 28.06 -11.56 -21.24
N VAL A 406 26.78 -11.75 -20.93
CA VAL A 406 26.23 -13.10 -20.67
C VAL A 406 26.39 -14.00 -21.91
N ARG A 407 26.20 -13.47 -23.12
CA ARG A 407 26.41 -14.22 -24.36
C ARG A 407 27.89 -14.56 -24.62
N SER A 408 28.82 -13.65 -24.29
CA SER A 408 30.25 -13.89 -24.54
C SER A 408 30.90 -14.78 -23.48
N ASP A 409 30.55 -14.56 -22.21
CA ASP A 409 31.27 -15.10 -21.05
C ASP A 409 30.50 -16.21 -20.32
N GLY A 410 29.18 -16.30 -20.56
CA GLY A 410 28.27 -17.14 -19.80
C GLY A 410 27.79 -16.48 -18.50
N ILE A 411 26.54 -16.79 -18.11
CA ILE A 411 25.91 -16.20 -16.92
C ILE A 411 26.67 -16.52 -15.62
N GLU A 412 27.28 -17.70 -15.53
CA GLU A 412 28.07 -18.13 -14.38
C GLU A 412 29.22 -17.14 -14.09
N LYS A 413 30.08 -16.90 -15.08
CA LYS A 413 31.24 -16.03 -14.94
C LYS A 413 30.84 -14.58 -14.67
N VAL A 414 29.77 -14.11 -15.33
CA VAL A 414 29.21 -12.77 -15.08
C VAL A 414 28.76 -12.62 -13.63
N LEU A 415 28.08 -13.63 -13.07
CA LEU A 415 27.66 -13.62 -11.66
C LEU A 415 28.86 -13.67 -10.71
N GLU A 416 29.83 -14.56 -10.94
CA GLU A 416 31.02 -14.63 -10.09
C GLU A 416 31.76 -13.30 -10.01
N GLU A 417 32.00 -12.64 -11.14
CA GLU A 417 32.68 -11.34 -11.19
C GLU A 417 31.88 -10.24 -10.47
N ALA A 418 30.56 -10.22 -10.67
CA ALA A 418 29.71 -9.23 -10.04
C ALA A 418 29.67 -9.40 -8.51
N VAL A 419 29.58 -10.65 -8.03
CA VAL A 419 29.64 -10.99 -6.59
C VAL A 419 31.00 -10.66 -5.99
N ARG A 420 32.12 -10.96 -6.68
CA ARG A 420 33.46 -10.55 -6.23
C ARG A 420 33.60 -9.04 -6.09
N THR A 421 32.93 -8.28 -6.95
CA THR A 421 33.04 -6.81 -7.00
C THR A 421 32.30 -6.13 -5.85
N GLY A 422 31.26 -6.75 -5.26
CA GLY A 422 30.57 -6.19 -4.09
C GLY A 422 29.72 -4.96 -4.38
N GLY A 423 28.98 -4.93 -5.50
CA GLY A 423 28.08 -3.83 -5.86
C GLY A 423 26.75 -3.81 -5.08
N ILE A 424 25.90 -2.80 -5.35
CA ILE A 424 24.58 -2.61 -4.72
C ILE A 424 23.64 -3.81 -4.91
N ASP A 425 23.79 -4.55 -6.00
CA ASP A 425 23.05 -5.78 -6.30
C ASP A 425 23.74 -7.05 -5.79
N GLY A 426 24.90 -6.90 -5.15
CA GLY A 426 25.79 -8.00 -4.82
C GLY A 426 25.12 -9.09 -3.98
N GLY A 427 24.23 -8.71 -3.07
CA GLY A 427 23.43 -9.65 -2.28
C GLY A 427 22.51 -10.54 -3.13
N ARG A 428 21.71 -9.94 -4.02
CA ARG A 428 20.81 -10.67 -4.93
C ARG A 428 21.60 -11.56 -5.89
N GLN A 429 22.73 -11.06 -6.39
CA GLN A 429 23.61 -11.83 -7.28
C GLN A 429 24.33 -12.98 -6.55
N ALA A 430 24.71 -12.80 -5.29
CA ALA A 430 25.29 -13.84 -4.45
C ALA A 430 24.28 -14.98 -4.23
N GLU A 431 23.02 -14.65 -3.93
CA GLU A 431 21.94 -15.63 -3.81
C GLU A 431 21.72 -16.39 -5.14
N ALA A 432 21.65 -15.65 -6.26
CA ALA A 432 21.50 -16.26 -7.58
C ALA A 432 22.65 -17.20 -7.93
N LEU A 433 23.90 -16.82 -7.59
CA LEU A 433 25.10 -17.63 -7.79
C LEU A 433 25.07 -18.90 -6.91
N ALA A 434 24.77 -18.76 -5.62
CA ALA A 434 24.65 -19.89 -4.69
C ALA A 434 23.56 -20.89 -5.10
N ARG A 435 22.43 -20.40 -5.62
CA ARG A 435 21.32 -21.24 -6.08
C ARG A 435 21.63 -21.98 -7.39
N ARG A 436 22.28 -21.32 -8.36
CA ARG A 436 22.50 -21.88 -9.72
C ARG A 436 23.82 -22.64 -9.85
N PHE A 437 24.86 -22.23 -9.12
CA PHE A 437 26.22 -22.76 -9.21
C PHE A 437 26.84 -22.95 -7.80
N PRO A 438 26.19 -23.74 -6.93
CA PRO A 438 26.56 -23.84 -5.51
C PRO A 438 28.03 -24.22 -5.27
N GLU A 439 28.61 -25.04 -6.14
CA GLU A 439 29.99 -25.52 -6.05
C GLU A 439 31.04 -24.43 -6.35
N LYS A 440 30.65 -23.35 -7.02
CA LYS A 440 31.51 -22.22 -7.38
C LYS A 440 31.23 -20.96 -6.57
N ALA A 441 30.11 -20.91 -5.86
CA ALA A 441 29.61 -19.70 -5.23
C ALA A 441 30.42 -19.22 -4.01
N LEU A 442 30.95 -20.14 -3.19
CA LEU A 442 31.49 -19.77 -1.88
C LEU A 442 32.66 -18.79 -1.98
N GLN A 443 33.64 -19.04 -2.85
CA GLN A 443 34.82 -18.17 -2.95
C GLN A 443 34.49 -16.74 -3.43
N PRO A 444 33.74 -16.53 -4.53
CA PRO A 444 33.24 -15.22 -4.93
C PRO A 444 32.53 -14.47 -3.81
N ILE A 445 31.67 -15.16 -3.04
CA ILE A 445 30.94 -14.56 -1.92
C ILE A 445 31.90 -14.10 -0.82
N LEU A 446 32.87 -14.92 -0.44
CA LEU A 446 33.88 -14.56 0.55
C LEU A 446 34.78 -13.40 0.09
N GLU A 447 35.10 -13.34 -1.20
CA GLU A 447 35.84 -12.23 -1.81
C GLU A 447 35.03 -10.94 -1.80
N GLY A 448 33.76 -10.98 -2.23
CA GLY A 448 32.86 -9.83 -2.19
C GLY A 448 32.64 -9.27 -0.78
N LEU A 449 32.56 -10.14 0.23
CA LEU A 449 32.47 -9.76 1.65
C LEU A 449 33.69 -8.99 2.19
N ARG A 450 34.84 -9.09 1.52
CA ARG A 450 36.07 -8.36 1.89
C ARG A 450 36.12 -6.98 1.24
N VAL A 451 35.37 -6.76 0.15
CA VAL A 451 35.23 -5.43 -0.45
C VAL A 451 34.42 -4.56 0.52
N LYS A 452 34.86 -3.32 0.74
CA LYS A 452 34.14 -2.36 1.59
C LYS A 452 32.85 -1.93 0.90
N GLY A 453 31.80 -2.74 1.01
CA GLY A 453 30.44 -2.43 0.56
C GLY A 453 29.58 -1.81 1.67
N PRO A 454 28.35 -1.35 1.32
CA PRO A 454 27.37 -0.92 2.29
C PRO A 454 27.06 -2.04 3.31
N PRO A 455 26.81 -1.70 4.59
CA PRO A 455 26.49 -2.70 5.62
C PRO A 455 25.34 -3.66 5.24
N ILE A 456 24.31 -3.17 4.55
CA ILE A 456 23.09 -3.92 4.23
C ILE A 456 23.34 -5.15 3.36
N ASP A 457 24.37 -5.11 2.51
CA ASP A 457 24.68 -6.22 1.60
C ASP A 457 25.31 -7.39 2.36
N ARG A 458 25.98 -7.14 3.49
CA ARG A 458 26.67 -8.21 4.23
C ARG A 458 25.72 -9.33 4.66
N VAL A 459 24.51 -8.98 5.11
CA VAL A 459 23.51 -9.98 5.53
C VAL A 459 23.14 -10.90 4.37
N ALA A 460 22.87 -10.33 3.19
CA ALA A 460 22.51 -11.10 2.01
C ALA A 460 23.64 -12.03 1.53
N TYR A 461 24.90 -11.58 1.58
CA TYR A 461 26.06 -12.45 1.28
C TYR A 461 26.19 -13.61 2.27
N VAL A 462 25.94 -13.36 3.57
CA VAL A 462 25.99 -14.41 4.60
C VAL A 462 24.84 -15.40 4.41
N ASP A 463 23.63 -14.94 4.12
CA ASP A 463 22.48 -15.79 3.77
C ASP A 463 22.76 -16.61 2.51
N ALA A 464 23.35 -16.01 1.48
CA ALA A 464 23.76 -16.71 0.26
C ALA A 464 24.78 -17.81 0.56
N ALA A 465 25.84 -17.53 1.32
CA ALA A 465 26.80 -18.54 1.77
C ALA A 465 26.12 -19.64 2.61
N ALA A 466 25.19 -19.26 3.49
CA ALA A 466 24.42 -20.19 4.32
C ALA A 466 23.51 -21.11 3.49
N SER A 467 23.06 -20.69 2.31
CA SER A 467 22.24 -21.50 1.41
C SER A 467 23.02 -22.57 0.62
N ILE A 468 24.35 -22.45 0.52
CA ILE A 468 25.19 -23.39 -0.25
C ILE A 468 25.17 -24.77 0.43
N PRO A 469 24.77 -25.86 -0.26
CA PRO A 469 24.72 -27.19 0.33
C PRO A 469 26.07 -27.69 0.90
N GLY A 470 25.99 -28.54 1.93
CA GLY A 470 27.17 -29.16 2.56
C GLY A 470 27.85 -28.30 3.63
N ASP A 471 29.02 -28.77 4.08
CA ASP A 471 29.77 -28.19 5.20
C ASP A 471 30.81 -27.14 4.80
N GLY A 472 31.00 -26.91 3.49
CA GLY A 472 31.96 -25.92 2.98
C GLY A 472 31.81 -24.51 3.59
N PRO A 473 30.59 -23.96 3.74
CA PRO A 473 30.37 -22.65 4.36
C PRO A 473 30.55 -22.62 5.88
N VAL A 474 30.52 -23.77 6.57
CA VAL A 474 30.44 -23.83 8.04
C VAL A 474 31.56 -23.06 8.74
N PRO A 475 32.86 -23.17 8.35
CA PRO A 475 33.92 -22.40 9.01
C PRO A 475 33.66 -20.90 8.97
N PHE A 476 33.22 -20.38 7.82
CA PHE A 476 32.86 -18.98 7.65
C PHE A 476 31.64 -18.59 8.50
N LEU A 477 30.59 -19.42 8.53
CA LEU A 477 29.41 -19.13 9.35
C LEU A 477 29.72 -19.11 10.85
N LEU A 478 30.64 -19.96 11.33
CA LEU A 478 31.10 -19.94 12.72
C LEU A 478 31.91 -18.68 13.03
N GLU A 479 32.78 -18.25 12.12
CA GLU A 479 33.52 -16.99 12.23
C GLU A 479 32.55 -15.80 12.28
N GLU A 480 31.57 -15.76 11.38
CA GLU A 480 30.57 -14.69 11.34
C GLU A 480 29.69 -14.71 12.60
N LEU A 481 29.26 -15.88 13.08
CA LEU A 481 28.48 -16.00 14.31
C LEU A 481 29.24 -15.43 15.53
N ALA A 482 30.55 -15.68 15.61
CA ALA A 482 31.37 -15.29 16.75
C ALA A 482 31.83 -13.83 16.70
N GLY A 483 32.10 -13.29 15.52
CA GLY A 483 32.80 -12.02 15.36
C GLY A 483 32.23 -11.08 14.28
N GLY A 484 31.10 -11.44 13.65
CA GLY A 484 30.44 -10.61 12.65
C GLY A 484 30.11 -9.23 13.21
N SER A 485 30.44 -8.16 12.50
CA SER A 485 30.30 -6.78 13.00
C SER A 485 28.84 -6.33 13.13
N GLN A 486 27.92 -6.98 12.41
CA GLN A 486 26.50 -6.62 12.38
C GLN A 486 25.65 -7.75 12.95
N LEU A 487 24.68 -7.39 13.82
CA LEU A 487 23.75 -8.36 14.39
C LEU A 487 22.98 -9.14 13.31
N GLY A 488 22.56 -8.46 12.23
CA GLY A 488 21.89 -9.13 11.10
C GLY A 488 22.72 -10.25 10.47
N SER A 489 24.02 -10.03 10.26
CA SER A 489 24.93 -11.04 9.72
C SER A 489 25.15 -12.20 10.69
N ARG A 490 25.24 -11.92 12.00
CA ARG A 490 25.32 -12.97 13.03
C ARG A 490 24.05 -13.83 13.06
N ILE A 491 22.87 -13.21 12.91
CA ILE A 491 21.59 -13.92 12.82
C ILE A 491 21.51 -14.78 11.55
N ALA A 492 21.91 -14.25 10.38
CA ALA A 492 21.98 -15.00 9.13
C ALA A 492 22.89 -16.23 9.27
N ALA A 493 24.07 -16.06 9.87
CA ALA A 493 24.98 -17.15 10.16
C ALA A 493 24.37 -18.20 11.11
N ALA A 494 23.69 -17.74 12.17
CA ALA A 494 22.98 -18.61 13.11
C ALA A 494 21.88 -19.43 12.40
N ARG A 495 21.11 -18.85 11.48
CA ARG A 495 20.11 -19.55 10.66
C ARG A 495 20.78 -20.65 9.81
N GLY A 496 21.86 -20.31 9.11
CA GLY A 496 22.62 -21.25 8.30
C GLY A 496 23.18 -22.44 9.10
N LEU A 497 23.71 -22.17 10.29
CA LEU A 497 24.21 -23.20 11.21
C LEU A 497 23.07 -24.07 11.74
N GLN A 498 21.97 -23.47 12.17
CA GLN A 498 20.81 -24.20 12.67
C GLN A 498 20.19 -25.12 11.61
N ALA A 499 20.09 -24.66 10.35
CA ALA A 499 19.60 -25.47 9.23
C ALA A 499 20.45 -26.73 8.99
N ARG A 500 21.73 -26.72 9.42
CA ARG A 500 22.66 -27.85 9.38
C ARG A 500 22.71 -28.66 10.68
N GLY A 501 21.81 -28.40 11.63
CA GLY A 501 21.76 -29.10 12.92
C GLY A 501 22.90 -28.72 13.87
N ARG A 502 23.54 -27.57 13.67
CA ARG A 502 24.65 -27.09 14.52
C ARG A 502 24.10 -26.44 15.79
N GLY A 503 24.59 -26.90 16.94
CA GLY A 503 24.11 -26.48 18.27
C GLY A 503 24.62 -25.10 18.71
N GLU A 504 25.60 -24.55 18.02
CA GLU A 504 26.29 -23.29 18.37
C GLU A 504 25.40 -22.05 18.19
N ALA A 505 24.45 -22.11 17.24
CA ALA A 505 23.62 -20.98 16.85
C ALA A 505 22.71 -20.46 17.98
N LEU A 506 22.02 -21.35 18.69
CA LEU A 506 21.02 -20.96 19.69
C LEU A 506 21.65 -20.28 20.92
N PRO A 507 22.71 -20.84 21.56
CA PRO A 507 23.39 -20.18 22.66
C PRO A 507 23.93 -18.79 22.28
N ALA A 508 24.43 -18.62 21.06
CA ALA A 508 24.88 -17.32 20.56
C ALA A 508 23.72 -16.31 20.47
N MET A 509 22.59 -16.68 19.88
CA MET A 509 21.44 -15.77 19.76
C MET A 509 20.76 -15.46 21.11
N ILE A 510 20.78 -16.41 22.06
CA ILE A 510 20.38 -16.14 23.45
C ILE A 510 21.27 -15.06 24.09
N ARG A 511 22.58 -15.12 23.84
CA ARG A 511 23.53 -14.11 24.33
C ARG A 511 23.25 -12.74 23.72
N GLU A 512 23.08 -12.68 22.40
CA GLU A 512 22.72 -11.44 21.68
C GLU A 512 21.47 -10.79 22.25
N TRP A 513 20.42 -11.57 22.54
CA TRP A 513 19.19 -11.05 23.12
C TRP A 513 19.40 -10.44 24.51
N LYS A 514 20.22 -11.10 25.33
CA LYS A 514 20.56 -10.63 26.68
C LYS A 514 21.39 -9.36 26.66
N GLU A 515 22.26 -9.21 25.67
CA GLU A 515 23.15 -8.06 25.48
C GLU A 515 22.48 -6.89 24.75
N CYS A 516 21.44 -7.14 23.96
CA CYS A 516 20.72 -6.10 23.23
C CYS A 516 20.02 -5.16 24.22
N ARG A 517 20.45 -3.89 24.30
CA ARG A 517 19.88 -2.84 25.18
C ARG A 517 19.25 -1.67 24.42
N ASP A 518 19.48 -1.58 23.11
CA ASP A 518 19.10 -0.42 22.31
C ASP A 518 17.59 -0.39 22.06
N GLY A 519 16.98 0.80 21.99
CA GLY A 519 15.53 1.00 22.06
C GLY A 519 14.64 0.39 20.96
N ARG A 520 15.16 -0.45 20.05
CA ARG A 520 14.36 -1.16 19.03
C ARG A 520 14.59 -2.66 19.08
N CYS A 521 13.48 -3.42 19.11
CA CYS A 521 13.53 -4.87 19.16
C CYS A 521 14.09 -5.37 17.82
N PRO A 522 15.18 -6.14 17.80
CA PRO A 522 15.64 -6.75 16.56
C PRO A 522 14.65 -7.86 16.19
N LYS A 523 13.64 -7.54 15.37
CA LYS A 523 12.58 -8.49 14.97
C LYS A 523 13.15 -9.79 14.40
N ASP A 524 14.26 -9.71 13.68
CA ASP A 524 14.96 -10.89 13.16
C ASP A 524 15.52 -11.82 14.25
N LEU A 525 16.00 -11.25 15.36
CA LEU A 525 16.50 -12.01 16.51
C LEU A 525 15.35 -12.68 17.26
N LEU A 526 14.28 -11.92 17.50
CA LEU A 526 13.04 -12.45 18.07
C LEU A 526 12.48 -13.60 17.22
N SER A 527 12.38 -13.39 15.90
CA SER A 527 11.92 -14.40 14.95
C SER A 527 12.81 -15.64 14.97
N PHE A 528 14.14 -15.48 15.03
CA PHE A 528 15.06 -16.61 15.15
C PHE A 528 14.81 -17.42 16.43
N LEU A 529 14.72 -16.76 17.59
CA LEU A 529 14.54 -17.41 18.89
C LEU A 529 13.21 -18.18 18.97
N LEU A 530 12.13 -17.64 18.40
CA LEU A 530 10.84 -18.33 18.32
C LEU A 530 10.89 -19.51 17.33
N LYS A 531 11.41 -19.28 16.11
CA LYS A 531 11.54 -20.32 15.07
C LYS A 531 12.47 -21.46 15.45
N SER A 532 13.36 -21.24 16.42
CA SER A 532 14.21 -22.30 16.97
C SER A 532 13.40 -23.44 17.60
N GLY A 533 12.14 -23.20 17.99
CA GLY A 533 11.30 -24.17 18.68
C GLY A 533 11.83 -24.57 20.06
N SER A 534 12.76 -23.79 20.64
CA SER A 534 13.39 -24.11 21.93
C SER A 534 12.65 -23.47 23.11
N PRO A 535 12.19 -24.25 24.10
CA PRO A 535 11.62 -23.69 25.33
C PRO A 535 12.57 -22.74 26.06
N SER A 536 13.89 -22.98 26.01
CA SER A 536 14.88 -22.11 26.66
C SER A 536 15.00 -20.75 25.99
N ALA A 537 14.78 -20.67 24.67
CA ALA A 537 14.74 -19.42 23.93
C ALA A 537 13.54 -18.58 24.35
N VAL A 538 12.35 -19.19 24.44
CA VAL A 538 11.12 -18.51 24.89
C VAL A 538 11.25 -18.01 26.32
N ARG A 539 11.79 -18.83 27.23
CA ARG A 539 12.05 -18.39 28.62
C ARG A 539 13.03 -17.21 28.67
N THR A 540 14.06 -17.24 27.83
CA THR A 540 15.00 -16.11 27.67
C THR A 540 14.31 -14.84 27.17
N LEU A 541 13.33 -14.94 26.27
CA LEU A 541 12.54 -13.80 25.82
C LEU A 541 11.71 -13.19 26.96
N ALA A 542 11.19 -14.01 27.88
CA ALA A 542 10.44 -13.57 29.05
C ALA A 542 11.34 -12.95 30.15
N GLU A 543 12.59 -13.38 30.27
CA GLU A 543 13.55 -12.86 31.25
C GLU A 543 13.76 -11.35 31.11
N GLY A 544 13.31 -10.58 32.13
CA GLY A 544 13.45 -9.12 32.15
C GLY A 544 12.60 -8.40 31.10
N LEU A 545 11.59 -9.07 30.50
CA LEU A 545 10.75 -8.47 29.46
C LEU A 545 9.96 -7.26 29.98
N ALA A 546 9.53 -7.29 31.25
CA ALA A 546 8.79 -6.20 31.89
C ALA A 546 9.56 -4.86 31.88
N ASP A 547 10.90 -4.91 31.92
CA ASP A 547 11.78 -3.74 31.93
C ASP A 547 12.15 -3.26 30.51
N ARG A 548 11.68 -3.94 29.47
CA ARG A 548 11.94 -3.58 28.06
C ARG A 548 10.94 -2.52 27.57
N PRO A 549 11.28 -1.75 26.52
CA PRO A 549 10.35 -0.79 25.92
C PRO A 549 9.03 -1.44 25.47
N ASP A 550 7.93 -0.69 25.53
CA ASP A 550 6.59 -1.14 25.13
C ASP A 550 6.57 -1.77 23.73
N SER A 551 7.33 -1.22 22.79
CA SER A 551 7.46 -1.75 21.43
C SER A 551 8.01 -3.18 21.39
N TRP A 552 8.94 -3.52 22.29
CA TRP A 552 9.49 -4.87 22.40
C TRP A 552 8.48 -5.83 23.00
N ARG A 553 7.88 -5.44 24.13
CA ARG A 553 6.87 -6.25 24.83
C ARG A 553 5.70 -6.58 23.91
N ARG A 554 5.26 -5.59 23.12
CA ARG A 554 4.26 -5.74 22.06
C ARG A 554 4.69 -6.71 20.96
N ASP A 555 5.89 -6.54 20.40
CA ASP A 555 6.37 -7.39 19.30
C ASP A 555 6.54 -8.84 19.78
N VAL A 556 7.10 -9.04 21.00
CA VAL A 556 7.20 -10.37 21.64
C VAL A 556 5.83 -10.99 21.86
N ALA A 557 4.86 -10.23 22.40
CA ALA A 557 3.49 -10.72 22.58
C ALA A 557 2.88 -11.17 21.25
N THR A 558 3.04 -10.39 20.18
CA THR A 558 2.42 -10.66 18.88
C THR A 558 3.05 -11.87 18.18
N GLU A 559 4.38 -11.90 18.09
CA GLU A 559 5.11 -12.94 17.35
C GLU A 559 5.02 -14.32 18.03
N ALA A 560 5.00 -14.36 19.36
CA ALA A 560 5.05 -15.62 20.10
C ALA A 560 3.86 -16.53 19.83
N TRP A 561 2.62 -16.01 19.85
CA TRP A 561 1.44 -16.84 19.57
C TRP A 561 1.18 -17.05 18.09
N THR A 562 1.55 -16.06 17.24
CA THR A 562 1.48 -16.21 15.78
C THR A 562 2.28 -17.43 15.33
N PHE A 563 3.45 -17.66 15.93
CA PHE A 563 4.27 -18.83 15.62
C PHE A 563 3.63 -20.16 16.08
N VAL A 564 2.90 -20.18 17.21
CA VAL A 564 2.23 -21.40 17.70
C VAL A 564 0.97 -21.74 16.90
N GLU A 565 0.27 -20.73 16.37
CA GLU A 565 -0.88 -20.90 15.49
C GLU A 565 -0.52 -21.15 14.02
N ALA A 566 0.75 -20.97 13.65
CA ALA A 566 1.20 -21.21 12.29
C ALA A 566 0.78 -22.62 11.84
N PRO A 567 0.35 -22.79 10.58
CA PRO A 567 -0.10 -24.08 10.08
C PRO A 567 0.91 -25.22 10.36
N PRO A 568 0.44 -26.42 10.73
CA PRO A 568 1.30 -27.49 11.27
C PRO A 568 2.34 -28.04 10.28
N ASP A 569 2.17 -27.76 8.99
CA ASP A 569 3.13 -28.05 7.91
C ASP A 569 4.46 -27.29 8.08
N LEU A 570 4.50 -26.21 8.87
CA LEU A 570 5.72 -25.42 9.09
C LEU A 570 6.67 -25.98 10.16
N LYS A 571 6.20 -26.91 11.04
CA LYS A 571 6.92 -27.79 11.99
C LYS A 571 6.09 -27.94 13.27
N PRO A 572 5.83 -29.18 13.76
CA PRO A 572 5.07 -29.37 14.98
C PRO A 572 5.80 -28.77 16.18
N VAL A 573 5.09 -27.90 16.90
CA VAL A 573 5.59 -27.25 18.11
C VAL A 573 5.56 -28.25 19.27
N SER A 574 6.68 -28.41 19.96
CA SER A 574 6.75 -29.30 21.14
C SER A 574 5.86 -28.80 22.28
N GLY A 575 5.34 -29.73 23.09
CA GLY A 575 4.53 -29.37 24.27
C GLY A 575 5.26 -28.41 25.22
N ALA A 576 6.57 -28.62 25.44
CA ALA A 576 7.39 -27.75 26.27
C ALA A 576 7.56 -26.33 25.71
N PHE A 577 7.61 -26.17 24.38
CA PHE A 577 7.67 -24.85 23.76
C PHE A 577 6.33 -24.14 23.89
N ARG A 578 5.22 -24.85 23.66
CA ARG A 578 3.87 -24.32 23.86
C ARG A 578 3.70 -23.85 25.31
N GLU A 579 4.08 -24.69 26.26
CA GLU A 579 4.03 -24.38 27.69
C GLU A 579 4.83 -23.12 28.04
N ALA A 580 6.07 -23.01 27.55
CA ALA A 580 6.91 -21.83 27.75
C ALA A 580 6.31 -20.56 27.10
N THR A 581 5.62 -20.72 25.96
CA THR A 581 4.94 -19.62 25.27
C THR A 581 3.71 -19.16 26.06
N GLU A 582 2.93 -20.09 26.62
CA GLU A 582 1.83 -19.76 27.53
C GLU A 582 2.33 -18.99 28.76
N ASP A 583 3.46 -19.41 29.36
CA ASP A 583 4.07 -18.73 30.51
C ASP A 583 4.52 -17.31 30.16
N LEU A 584 5.13 -17.13 28.98
CA LEU A 584 5.52 -15.83 28.47
C LEU A 584 4.29 -14.91 28.30
N LEU A 585 3.23 -15.38 27.66
CA LEU A 585 2.02 -14.58 27.44
C LEU A 585 1.28 -14.28 28.75
N ALA A 586 1.21 -15.26 29.67
CA ALA A 586 0.63 -15.07 30.99
C ALA A 586 1.34 -13.95 31.76
N SER A 587 2.68 -13.84 31.64
CA SER A 587 3.45 -12.78 32.29
C SER A 587 3.11 -11.37 31.79
N LEU A 588 2.52 -11.25 30.60
CA LEU A 588 2.11 -9.98 29.98
C LEU A 588 0.63 -9.62 30.20
N LEU A 589 -0.17 -10.46 30.86
CA LEU A 589 -1.60 -10.20 31.10
C LEU A 589 -1.86 -9.00 32.03
N GLN A 590 -0.84 -8.52 32.72
CA GLN A 590 -0.91 -7.31 33.55
C GLN A 590 -0.30 -6.06 32.88
N ASP A 591 0.23 -6.19 31.66
CA ASP A 591 0.85 -5.08 30.94
C ASP A 591 -0.20 -4.19 30.25
N ARG A 592 -0.47 -3.02 30.83
CA ARG A 592 -1.48 -2.07 30.34
C ARG A 592 -0.93 -1.04 29.35
N ALA A 593 0.32 -1.17 28.91
CA ALA A 593 0.90 -0.22 27.97
C ALA A 593 0.11 -0.19 26.65
N PRO A 594 -0.14 1.00 26.08
CA PRO A 594 -0.86 1.13 24.82
C PRO A 594 -0.01 0.64 23.65
N VAL A 595 -0.64 0.01 22.66
CA VAL A 595 0.02 -0.57 21.49
C VAL A 595 0.21 0.46 20.36
N GLY A 596 -0.56 1.56 20.39
CA GLY A 596 -0.56 2.65 19.42
C GLY A 596 -1.21 2.28 18.08
N GLY A 597 -2.23 3.06 17.67
CA GLY A 597 -2.96 2.94 16.39
C GLY A 597 -3.97 1.79 16.32
N SER A 598 -4.95 1.89 15.40
CA SER A 598 -5.79 0.75 15.01
C SER A 598 -4.91 -0.28 14.34
N ARG A 599 -4.81 -1.48 14.93
CA ARG A 599 -4.05 -2.58 14.33
C ARG A 599 -4.98 -3.69 13.91
N TRP A 600 -4.82 -4.07 12.65
CA TRP A 600 -5.19 -5.38 12.17
C TRP A 600 -4.13 -6.38 12.62
N VAL A 601 -4.42 -7.14 13.67
CA VAL A 601 -3.61 -8.31 14.06
C VAL A 601 -4.42 -9.55 13.74
N LEU A 602 -4.03 -10.27 12.68
CA LEU A 602 -4.58 -11.59 12.30
C LEU A 602 -6.12 -11.65 12.28
N GLY A 603 -6.75 -10.71 11.56
CA GLY A 603 -8.21 -10.68 11.40
C GLY A 603 -8.98 -9.89 12.45
N VAL A 604 -8.29 -9.40 13.49
CA VAL A 604 -8.92 -8.66 14.58
C VAL A 604 -8.53 -7.18 14.48
N ASP A 605 -9.55 -6.33 14.35
CA ASP A 605 -9.42 -4.89 14.50
C ASP A 605 -9.49 -4.55 16.00
N LEU A 606 -8.41 -3.97 16.53
CA LEU A 606 -8.29 -3.60 17.92
C LEU A 606 -8.24 -2.07 18.03
N THR A 607 -9.36 -1.47 18.38
CA THR A 607 -9.40 -0.08 18.83
C THR A 607 -8.83 -0.02 20.26
N ASP A 608 -7.90 0.91 20.51
CA ASP A 608 -7.29 1.13 21.83
C ASP A 608 -6.73 -0.15 22.47
N ALA A 609 -5.96 -0.91 21.70
CA ALA A 609 -5.32 -2.15 22.15
C ALA A 609 -4.21 -1.88 23.18
N ARG A 610 -4.13 -2.72 24.21
CA ARG A 610 -3.01 -2.78 25.17
C ARG A 610 -2.22 -4.08 24.98
N ILE A 611 -1.01 -4.12 25.51
CA ILE A 611 -0.15 -5.32 25.43
C ILE A 611 -0.83 -6.54 26.07
N CYS A 612 -1.53 -6.37 27.19
CA CYS A 612 -2.30 -7.43 27.82
C CYS A 612 -3.43 -7.97 26.93
N ASP A 613 -4.03 -7.15 26.06
CA ASP A 613 -5.08 -7.58 25.15
C ASP A 613 -4.51 -8.47 24.03
N LEU A 614 -3.30 -8.15 23.54
CA LEU A 614 -2.55 -9.01 22.61
C LEU A 614 -2.17 -10.35 23.26
N ALA A 615 -1.67 -10.30 24.50
CA ALA A 615 -1.29 -11.48 25.25
C ALA A 615 -2.49 -12.38 25.59
N GLY A 616 -3.62 -11.79 26.00
CA GLY A 616 -4.88 -12.49 26.27
C GLY A 616 -5.44 -13.16 25.02
N THR A 617 -5.42 -12.46 23.88
CA THR A 617 -5.82 -13.03 22.58
C THR A 617 -4.97 -14.25 22.24
N GLY A 618 -3.64 -14.11 22.30
CA GLY A 618 -2.71 -15.19 22.00
C GLY A 618 -2.87 -16.40 22.92
N LEU A 619 -2.99 -16.16 24.23
CA LEU A 619 -3.13 -17.22 25.22
C LEU A 619 -4.46 -17.99 25.06
N ALA A 620 -5.57 -17.27 24.85
CA ALA A 620 -6.87 -17.89 24.62
C ALA A 620 -6.88 -18.74 23.33
N ARG A 621 -6.20 -18.27 22.29
CA ARG A 621 -6.04 -18.96 21.00
C ARG A 621 -5.20 -20.23 21.11
N ILE A 622 -3.99 -20.15 21.68
CA ILE A 622 -3.10 -21.31 21.89
C ILE A 622 -3.81 -22.43 22.65
N ARG A 623 -4.69 -22.07 23.58
CA ARG A 623 -5.42 -23.00 24.45
C ARG A 623 -6.76 -23.46 23.86
N GLY A 624 -7.16 -22.97 22.68
CA GLY A 624 -8.44 -23.32 22.05
C GLY A 624 -9.66 -22.74 22.79
N THR A 625 -9.47 -21.68 23.59
CA THR A 625 -10.50 -21.01 24.37
C THR A 625 -10.77 -19.60 23.87
N ALA A 626 -10.71 -19.37 22.55
CA ALA A 626 -10.88 -18.05 21.94
C ALA A 626 -12.21 -17.37 22.33
N SER A 627 -13.25 -18.13 22.70
CA SER A 627 -14.53 -17.61 23.20
C SER A 627 -14.45 -16.95 24.58
N VAL A 628 -13.35 -17.13 25.33
CA VAL A 628 -13.18 -16.60 26.69
C VAL A 628 -12.67 -15.16 26.68
N PHE A 629 -12.07 -14.70 25.58
CA PHE A 629 -11.57 -13.34 25.43
C PHE A 629 -12.06 -12.73 24.11
N ASP A 630 -12.98 -11.77 24.20
CA ASP A 630 -13.38 -10.95 23.06
C ASP A 630 -12.55 -9.65 23.06
N PRO A 631 -11.60 -9.52 22.13
CA PRO A 631 -10.76 -8.34 22.10
C PRO A 631 -11.49 -7.07 21.63
N LYS A 632 -12.72 -7.18 21.11
CA LYS A 632 -13.60 -6.07 20.73
C LYS A 632 -14.52 -5.61 21.86
N ALA A 633 -14.54 -6.33 22.98
CA ALA A 633 -15.34 -5.93 24.14
C ALA A 633 -14.86 -4.59 24.71
N ALA A 634 -15.72 -3.94 25.50
CA ALA A 634 -15.35 -2.69 26.16
C ALA A 634 -14.13 -2.90 27.09
N PRO A 635 -13.28 -1.89 27.33
CA PRO A 635 -12.05 -2.04 28.12
C PRO A 635 -12.23 -2.72 29.49
N GLY A 636 -13.31 -2.40 30.23
CA GLY A 636 -13.61 -3.04 31.51
C GLY A 636 -14.01 -4.51 31.38
N ASP A 637 -14.74 -4.86 30.32
CA ASP A 637 -15.11 -6.24 30.01
C ASP A 637 -13.86 -7.05 29.64
N ARG A 638 -12.96 -6.47 28.84
CA ARG A 638 -11.66 -7.07 28.51
C ARG A 638 -10.86 -7.37 29.76
N ASP A 639 -10.79 -6.45 30.73
CA ASP A 639 -10.06 -6.68 31.98
C ASP A 639 -10.62 -7.87 32.78
N ARG A 640 -11.95 -8.03 32.81
CA ARG A 640 -12.58 -9.22 33.43
C ARG A 640 -12.26 -10.50 32.67
N MET A 641 -12.36 -10.48 31.34
CA MET A 641 -12.02 -11.63 30.50
C MET A 641 -10.53 -12.01 30.61
N LEU A 642 -9.63 -11.03 30.74
CA LEU A 642 -8.21 -11.27 31.00
C LEU A 642 -8.01 -11.94 32.36
N ARG A 643 -8.73 -11.50 33.41
CA ARG A 643 -8.70 -12.17 34.73
C ARG A 643 -9.18 -13.63 34.64
N THR A 644 -10.26 -13.89 33.91
CA THR A 644 -10.76 -15.26 33.68
C THR A 644 -9.73 -16.11 32.93
N THR A 645 -9.12 -15.55 31.89
CA THR A 645 -8.07 -16.23 31.09
C THR A 645 -6.85 -16.55 31.97
N GLU A 646 -6.41 -15.60 32.80
CA GLU A 646 -5.31 -15.79 33.74
C GLU A 646 -5.65 -16.86 34.79
N ASN A 647 -6.84 -16.83 35.38
CA ASN A 647 -7.27 -17.82 36.36
C ASN A 647 -7.34 -19.24 35.79
N ALA A 648 -7.73 -19.38 34.52
CA ALA A 648 -7.69 -20.67 33.82
C ALA A 648 -6.25 -21.19 33.67
N TRP A 649 -5.30 -20.33 33.24
CA TRP A 649 -3.88 -20.70 33.16
C TRP A 649 -3.29 -21.02 34.54
N ARG A 650 -3.59 -20.21 35.57
CA ARG A 650 -3.13 -20.41 36.96
C ARG A 650 -3.58 -21.75 37.52
N LYS A 651 -4.84 -22.12 37.28
CA LYS A 651 -5.42 -23.40 37.72
C LYS A 651 -4.63 -24.60 37.16
N ASP A 652 -4.29 -24.56 35.88
CA ASP A 652 -3.51 -25.63 35.23
C ASP A 652 -2.08 -25.74 35.78
N ARG A 653 -1.54 -24.65 36.33
CA ARG A 653 -0.23 -24.61 37.00
C ARG A 653 -0.32 -24.83 38.53
N GLY A 654 -1.48 -25.20 39.05
CA GLY A 654 -1.68 -25.41 40.49
C GLY A 654 -1.53 -24.13 41.33
N LEU A 655 -1.67 -22.96 40.72
CA LEU A 655 -1.62 -21.66 41.40
C LEU A 655 -3.02 -21.25 41.87
N ALA A 656 -3.09 -20.61 43.04
CA ALA A 656 -4.35 -20.08 43.55
C ALA A 656 -4.96 -19.04 42.58
N PRO A 657 -6.28 -19.07 42.33
CA PRO A 657 -6.94 -18.10 41.48
C PRO A 657 -6.84 -16.70 42.09
N LEU A 658 -6.73 -15.69 41.24
CA LEU A 658 -6.81 -14.29 41.62
C LEU A 658 -8.28 -13.89 41.81
N PRO A 659 -8.58 -12.91 42.68
CA PRO A 659 -9.93 -12.42 42.87
C PRO A 659 -10.57 -11.97 41.55
N GLU A 660 -11.83 -12.35 41.35
CA GLU A 660 -12.63 -11.87 40.22
C GLU A 660 -12.82 -10.35 40.32
N LEU A 661 -12.75 -9.67 39.18
CA LEU A 661 -12.99 -8.24 39.11
C LEU A 661 -14.51 -7.97 39.20
N PRO A 662 -14.93 -6.86 39.86
CA PRO A 662 -16.35 -6.52 39.98
C PRO A 662 -17.00 -6.33 38.61
N LYS A 663 -18.29 -6.69 38.52
CA LYS A 663 -19.10 -6.56 37.31
C LYS A 663 -19.33 -5.10 36.94
#